data_AF-A0A178IJ75-F1
#
_entry.id   AF-A0A178IJ75-F1
#
_cell.length_a   1.000
_cell.length_b   1.000
_cell.length_c   1.000
_cell.angle_alpha   90.00
_cell.angle_beta   90.00
_cell.angle_gamma   90.00
#
_symmetry.space_group_name_H-M   'P 1'
#
loop_
_entity.id
_entity.type
_entity.pdbx_description
1 polymer ?
#
loop_
_entity_poly.entity_id
_entity_poly.type
_entity_poly.pdbx_seq_one_letter_code
_entity_poly.pdbx_strand_id
1 'polypeptide(L)'
;MPDETLITHRWKFTRIGGLDQVSLETTDDLLNLKHLDQKLWVALSCPVQGLELDEKTLALIDTDGDGRIRVPELLAAIDWLRPHLADLASVLKPAPALPLSAINAETPEGAAVLASAKQVLAYLGKPGADAISVENTSDSKKIFAGTRFNGDGVIPAAAADTDELKQLVADIIDTQGAETDLSGEPGINLAKLDQFHADIAAHAAWAGNTDPAVHVLGADTAAAHTALKTVRAKIDDYFTRCRLAAFDARAITALNRAEADYAAIAAQDLHAGADGGIGAFPLAHVGPGRPLPLAEGVNPAWAAAIRELHARVVTPLLGADKTALTADEWTALAARFSAHEAWLAARAGDSIAKLGLDRIRKINTYNRRDELAALIARDRELEPQALAIASVDRLARYYRDIGTLLRNFVNFHDFYDPSTHGIFQAGTLYLDARSCELCVRVNDPAAHSVLAALSRVYIAYCDLKRPDGATMKIAACFTQGDSDYLIVGRNGLFYDTKGRDWDATITKIVETPISIRQAFWSPYKKLVRFIEEQVAKRAAAADAASTEKLNTTATAVAHADQAAPAAPPPAPKKIDIGTVAALGVAVGAIGGALGAIATGLARLSVWQIPLVLLGVILVISLPSMLIAWLKLRQRTLGPILDATGWAINGRVKINFPLGTALTDRAQLPPGAKRSLDDPFEDKAPARRRRWFIFILLLVLAALAIRWDHNRRGHYFWQKPAAPVEVAAPAAESQPHP
;
A
#
# COMPACT_ATOMS: atom_id res chain seq x y z
N MET A 1 -28.55 -10.69 -49.21
CA MET A 1 -28.36 -10.16 -47.85
C MET A 1 -29.61 -9.36 -47.52
N PRO A 2 -30.49 -9.84 -46.63
CA PRO A 2 -31.60 -9.04 -46.17
C PRO A 2 -31.08 -8.01 -45.15
N ASP A 3 -31.61 -6.81 -45.30
CA ASP A 3 -31.42 -5.59 -44.54
C ASP A 3 -31.72 -5.85 -43.05
N GLU A 4 -30.67 -5.96 -42.22
CA GLU A 4 -30.81 -5.90 -40.76
C GLU A 4 -31.18 -4.48 -40.39
N THR A 5 -32.47 -4.25 -40.17
CA THR A 5 -32.98 -3.06 -39.51
C THR A 5 -32.31 -2.96 -38.14
N LEU A 6 -31.27 -2.12 -38.03
CA LEU A 6 -30.63 -1.73 -36.77
C LEU A 6 -31.68 -1.11 -35.84
N ILE A 7 -32.35 -1.94 -35.04
CA ILE A 7 -33.17 -1.47 -33.94
C ILE A 7 -32.20 -0.79 -32.98
N THR A 8 -32.14 0.53 -33.04
CA THR A 8 -31.32 1.34 -32.15
C THR A 8 -31.82 1.11 -30.72
N HIS A 9 -30.98 0.54 -29.85
CA HIS A 9 -31.33 0.30 -28.46
C HIS A 9 -31.78 1.58 -27.77
N ARG A 10 -32.90 1.52 -27.03
CA ARG A 10 -33.49 2.69 -26.37
C ARG A 10 -33.01 2.78 -24.93
N TRP A 11 -31.96 3.57 -24.71
CA TRP A 11 -31.42 3.82 -23.38
C TRP A 11 -32.36 4.61 -22.48
N LYS A 12 -32.48 4.18 -21.22
CA LYS A 12 -33.12 4.94 -20.14
C LYS A 12 -32.06 5.62 -19.30
N PHE A 13 -32.22 6.93 -19.09
CA PHE A 13 -31.37 7.71 -18.19
C PHE A 13 -32.18 8.20 -17.00
N THR A 14 -31.60 8.11 -15.81
CA THR A 14 -32.16 8.66 -14.57
C THR A 14 -31.26 9.77 -14.05
N ARG A 15 -31.87 10.80 -13.49
CA ARG A 15 -31.14 11.94 -12.95
C ARG A 15 -30.90 11.77 -11.45
N ILE A 16 -29.68 11.44 -11.07
CA ILE A 16 -29.29 11.16 -9.69
C ILE A 16 -28.01 11.94 -9.37
N GLY A 17 -27.93 12.54 -8.18
CA GLY A 17 -26.75 13.35 -7.80
C GLY A 17 -26.49 14.60 -8.65
N GLY A 18 -27.42 14.95 -9.56
CA GLY A 18 -27.23 16.03 -10.53
C GLY A 18 -26.45 15.61 -11.79
N LEU A 19 -26.34 14.30 -12.05
CA LEU A 19 -25.84 13.68 -13.28
C LEU A 19 -26.97 12.89 -13.94
N ASP A 20 -26.92 12.77 -15.26
CA ASP A 20 -27.78 11.83 -16.00
C ASP A 20 -27.01 10.51 -16.12
N GLN A 21 -27.58 9.43 -15.57
CA GLN A 21 -26.94 8.13 -15.44
C GLN A 21 -27.75 7.07 -16.18
N VAL A 22 -27.07 6.18 -16.91
CA VAL A 22 -27.74 5.06 -17.59
C VAL A 22 -28.33 4.10 -16.56
N SER A 23 -29.58 3.68 -16.78
CA SER A 23 -30.24 2.65 -16.01
C SER A 23 -30.02 1.29 -16.67
N LEU A 24 -29.51 0.32 -15.91
CA LEU A 24 -29.31 -1.06 -16.37
C LEU A 24 -30.41 -1.90 -15.71
N GLU A 25 -31.46 -2.21 -16.46
CA GLU A 25 -32.65 -2.89 -15.93
C GLU A 25 -32.93 -4.22 -16.64
N THR A 26 -32.44 -4.37 -17.88
CA THR A 26 -32.79 -5.48 -18.77
C THR A 26 -31.57 -6.17 -19.38
N THR A 27 -31.78 -7.37 -19.94
CA THR A 27 -30.78 -8.11 -20.70
C THR A 27 -30.29 -7.30 -21.92
N ASP A 28 -31.21 -6.61 -22.59
CA ASP A 28 -30.87 -5.77 -23.74
C ASP A 28 -29.95 -4.60 -23.36
N ASP A 29 -30.13 -4.00 -22.17
CA ASP A 29 -29.24 -2.95 -21.67
C ASP A 29 -27.80 -3.46 -21.49
N LEU A 30 -27.64 -4.68 -20.96
CA LEU A 30 -26.33 -5.28 -20.72
C LEU A 30 -25.63 -5.65 -22.04
N LEU A 31 -26.35 -6.26 -22.98
CA LEU A 31 -25.80 -6.66 -24.27
C LEU A 31 -25.43 -5.46 -25.16
N ASN A 32 -26.19 -4.37 -25.07
CA ASN A 32 -25.92 -3.15 -25.82
C ASN A 32 -24.93 -2.21 -25.12
N LEU A 33 -24.49 -2.51 -23.90
CA LEU A 33 -23.60 -1.66 -23.10
C LEU A 33 -22.29 -1.30 -23.84
N LYS A 34 -21.79 -2.21 -24.68
CA LYS A 34 -20.63 -1.98 -25.55
C LYS A 34 -20.80 -0.87 -26.59
N HIS A 35 -22.05 -0.50 -26.90
CA HIS A 35 -22.41 0.57 -27.84
C HIS A 35 -22.70 1.91 -27.16
N LEU A 36 -22.76 1.95 -25.83
CA LEU A 36 -22.92 3.20 -25.08
C LEU A 36 -21.59 3.98 -25.09
N ASP A 37 -21.63 5.29 -25.39
CA ASP A 37 -20.42 6.13 -25.32
C ASP A 37 -19.84 6.08 -23.90
N GLN A 38 -18.58 5.64 -23.78
CA GLN A 38 -17.88 5.50 -22.51
C GLN A 38 -17.80 6.82 -21.72
N LYS A 39 -17.94 7.98 -22.38
CA LYS A 39 -18.04 9.28 -21.69
C LYS A 39 -19.25 9.39 -20.76
N LEU A 40 -20.26 8.55 -20.96
CA LEU A 40 -21.47 8.48 -20.14
C LEU A 40 -21.31 7.54 -18.93
N TRP A 41 -20.18 6.85 -18.81
CA TRP A 41 -19.87 5.99 -17.68
C TRP A 41 -19.21 6.80 -16.55
N VAL A 42 -19.54 6.43 -15.31
CA VAL A 42 -18.99 7.12 -14.13
C VAL A 42 -17.52 6.79 -13.92
N ALA A 43 -17.14 5.52 -14.02
CA ALA A 43 -15.75 5.06 -13.98
C ALA A 43 -15.35 4.38 -15.29
N LEU A 44 -14.06 4.47 -15.62
CA LEU A 44 -13.44 3.79 -16.77
C LEU A 44 -12.45 2.70 -16.32
N SER A 45 -12.02 2.75 -15.06
CA SER A 45 -11.31 1.66 -14.41
C SER A 45 -11.50 1.67 -12.90
N CYS A 46 -11.36 0.50 -12.26
CA CYS A 46 -11.34 0.33 -10.81
C CYS A 46 -10.24 -0.67 -10.40
N PRO A 47 -9.71 -0.60 -9.16
CA PRO A 47 -8.72 -1.57 -8.67
C PRO A 47 -9.36 -2.91 -8.31
N VAL A 48 -8.58 -4.01 -8.36
CA VAL A 48 -9.06 -5.35 -7.94
C VAL A 48 -8.97 -5.59 -6.42
N GLN A 49 -8.31 -4.71 -5.69
CA GLN A 49 -8.08 -4.83 -4.24
C GLN A 49 -8.68 -3.64 -3.47
N GLY A 50 -8.99 -3.88 -2.20
CA GLY A 50 -9.42 -2.82 -1.29
C GLY A 50 -10.86 -2.33 -1.52
N LEU A 51 -11.64 -3.08 -2.30
CA LEU A 51 -13.08 -2.89 -2.47
C LEU A 51 -13.86 -3.86 -1.57
N GLU A 52 -15.07 -3.48 -1.21
CA GLU A 52 -16.06 -4.29 -0.50
C GLU A 52 -16.82 -5.19 -1.49
N LEU A 53 -16.05 -5.92 -2.30
CA LEU A 53 -16.50 -6.97 -3.20
C LEU A 53 -15.46 -8.11 -3.16
N ASP A 54 -15.83 -9.32 -3.58
CA ASP A 54 -14.92 -10.45 -3.56
C ASP A 54 -13.74 -10.23 -4.52
N GLU A 55 -12.53 -10.11 -3.97
CA GLU A 55 -11.29 -9.86 -4.71
C GLU A 55 -11.01 -10.97 -5.73
N LYS A 56 -11.42 -12.22 -5.45
CA LYS A 56 -11.29 -13.31 -6.43
C LYS A 56 -12.19 -13.11 -7.64
N THR A 57 -13.40 -12.56 -7.43
CA THR A 57 -14.29 -12.23 -8.55
C THR A 57 -13.72 -11.10 -9.39
N LEU A 58 -13.12 -10.08 -8.75
CA LEU A 58 -12.45 -8.99 -9.45
C LEU A 58 -11.23 -9.49 -10.25
N ALA A 59 -10.41 -10.38 -9.66
CA ALA A 59 -9.27 -11.00 -10.34
C ALA A 59 -9.67 -11.90 -11.53
N LEU A 60 -10.88 -12.48 -11.54
CA LEU A 60 -11.40 -13.20 -12.71
C LEU A 60 -11.83 -12.28 -13.85
N ILE A 61 -12.07 -11.00 -13.58
CA ILE A 61 -12.41 -10.00 -14.60
C ILE A 61 -11.13 -9.34 -15.14
N ASP A 62 -10.14 -9.12 -14.29
CA ASP A 62 -8.79 -8.66 -14.66
C ASP A 62 -8.05 -9.76 -15.46
N THR A 63 -8.20 -9.70 -16.77
CA THR A 63 -7.70 -10.73 -17.69
C THR A 63 -6.22 -10.55 -18.03
N ASP A 64 -5.68 -9.34 -17.88
CA ASP A 64 -4.27 -9.05 -18.16
C ASP A 64 -3.38 -9.07 -16.90
N GLY A 65 -3.99 -9.11 -15.71
CA GLY A 65 -3.32 -9.20 -14.43
C GLY A 65 -2.64 -7.89 -14.01
N ASP A 66 -3.04 -6.74 -14.56
CA ASP A 66 -2.47 -5.43 -14.23
C ASP A 66 -2.96 -4.88 -12.86
N GLY A 67 -3.88 -5.58 -12.21
CA GLY A 67 -4.47 -5.22 -10.92
C GLY A 67 -5.63 -4.23 -11.04
N ARG A 68 -6.15 -3.98 -12.24
CA ARG A 68 -7.26 -3.07 -12.51
C ARG A 68 -8.24 -3.71 -13.48
N ILE A 69 -9.51 -3.37 -13.32
CA ILE A 69 -10.56 -3.73 -14.27
C ILE A 69 -10.86 -2.52 -15.13
N ARG A 70 -10.80 -2.68 -16.44
CA ARG A 70 -11.15 -1.67 -17.45
C ARG A 70 -12.44 -2.02 -18.17
N VAL A 71 -12.99 -1.05 -18.90
CA VAL A 71 -14.23 -1.21 -19.67
C VAL A 71 -14.22 -2.47 -20.57
N PRO A 72 -13.17 -2.76 -21.37
CA PRO A 72 -13.18 -3.94 -22.25
C PRO A 72 -13.32 -5.26 -21.50
N GLU A 73 -12.72 -5.38 -20.32
CA GLU A 73 -12.74 -6.58 -19.50
C GLU A 73 -14.11 -6.79 -18.84
N LEU A 74 -14.73 -5.70 -18.39
CA LEU A 74 -16.10 -5.74 -17.89
C LEU A 74 -17.09 -6.14 -18.98
N LEU A 75 -16.91 -5.63 -20.21
CA LEU A 75 -17.70 -6.04 -21.37
C LEU A 75 -17.45 -7.51 -21.74
N ALA A 76 -16.20 -7.97 -21.69
CA ALA A 76 -15.86 -9.38 -21.92
C ALA A 76 -16.50 -10.31 -20.89
N ALA A 77 -16.60 -9.87 -19.62
CA ALA A 77 -17.32 -10.61 -18.59
C ALA A 77 -18.83 -10.72 -18.88
N ILE A 78 -19.45 -9.65 -19.41
CA ILE A 78 -20.85 -9.67 -19.85
C ILE A 78 -21.04 -10.61 -21.05
N ASP A 79 -20.16 -10.50 -22.06
CA ASP A 79 -20.20 -11.36 -23.25
C ASP A 79 -19.99 -12.84 -22.87
N TRP A 80 -19.14 -13.12 -21.88
CA TRP A 80 -18.95 -14.47 -21.34
C TRP A 80 -20.20 -15.00 -20.63
N LEU A 81 -20.96 -14.17 -19.92
CA LEU A 81 -22.20 -14.61 -19.25
C LEU A 81 -23.33 -14.97 -20.22
N ARG A 82 -23.34 -14.38 -21.42
CA ARG A 82 -24.41 -14.54 -22.41
C ARG A 82 -24.74 -16.00 -22.74
N PRO A 83 -23.78 -16.89 -23.09
CA PRO A 83 -24.10 -18.28 -23.33
C PRO A 83 -24.39 -19.07 -22.04
N HIS A 84 -24.05 -18.58 -20.85
CA HIS A 84 -24.15 -19.35 -19.61
C HIS A 84 -25.46 -19.13 -18.84
N LEU A 85 -26.12 -17.97 -18.99
CA LEU A 85 -27.36 -17.65 -18.29
C LEU A 85 -28.56 -17.61 -19.22
N ALA A 86 -29.68 -18.19 -18.78
CA ALA A 86 -30.93 -18.17 -19.54
C ALA A 86 -31.53 -16.76 -19.60
N ASP A 87 -31.40 -15.99 -18.51
CA ASP A 87 -31.72 -14.57 -18.45
C ASP A 87 -30.54 -13.80 -17.86
N LEU A 88 -29.88 -12.97 -18.67
CA LEU A 88 -28.73 -12.18 -18.25
C LEU A 88 -29.10 -11.10 -17.22
N ALA A 89 -30.32 -10.55 -17.28
CA ALA A 89 -30.81 -9.55 -16.33
C ALA A 89 -30.87 -10.08 -14.89
N SER A 90 -30.88 -11.41 -14.69
CA SER A 90 -30.84 -12.03 -13.38
C SER A 90 -29.65 -11.59 -12.54
N VAL A 91 -28.49 -11.28 -13.15
CA VAL A 91 -27.29 -10.80 -12.41
C VAL A 91 -27.47 -9.41 -11.80
N LEU A 92 -28.44 -8.63 -12.29
CA LEU A 92 -28.76 -7.31 -11.72
C LEU A 92 -29.45 -7.43 -10.35
N LYS A 93 -29.95 -8.62 -10.01
CA LYS A 93 -30.57 -8.96 -8.72
C LYS A 93 -29.63 -9.92 -7.97
N PRO A 94 -28.64 -9.39 -7.24
CA PRO A 94 -27.63 -10.24 -6.60
C PRO A 94 -28.28 -11.21 -5.61
N ALA A 95 -27.91 -12.49 -5.71
CA ALA A 95 -28.30 -13.53 -4.77
C ALA A 95 -27.05 -14.32 -4.33
N PRO A 96 -27.01 -14.84 -3.09
CA PRO A 96 -25.82 -15.49 -2.55
C PRO A 96 -25.49 -16.82 -3.23
N ALA A 97 -26.45 -17.45 -3.91
CA ALA A 97 -26.27 -18.69 -4.65
C ALA A 97 -26.90 -18.59 -6.04
N LEU A 98 -26.27 -19.23 -7.02
CA LEU A 98 -26.73 -19.37 -8.39
C LEU A 98 -27.76 -20.51 -8.47
N PRO A 99 -29.04 -20.22 -8.83
CA PRO A 99 -30.01 -21.27 -9.11
C PRO A 99 -29.59 -22.08 -10.34
N LEU A 100 -29.66 -23.40 -10.27
CA LEU A 100 -29.35 -24.27 -11.43
C LEU A 100 -30.31 -24.02 -12.60
N SER A 101 -31.54 -23.57 -12.32
CA SER A 101 -32.52 -23.18 -13.33
C SER A 101 -32.19 -21.88 -14.06
N ALA A 102 -31.29 -21.05 -13.52
CA ALA A 102 -30.83 -19.83 -14.18
C ALA A 102 -29.77 -20.09 -15.25
N ILE A 103 -29.14 -21.28 -15.24
CA ILE A 103 -28.11 -21.68 -16.20
C ILE A 103 -28.77 -22.06 -17.54
N ASN A 104 -28.24 -21.56 -18.64
CA ASN A 104 -28.75 -21.83 -19.97
C ASN A 104 -28.38 -23.24 -20.44
N ALA A 105 -29.33 -24.17 -20.47
CA ALA A 105 -29.08 -25.52 -20.95
C ALA A 105 -29.15 -25.65 -22.50
N GLU A 106 -29.55 -24.59 -23.22
CA GLU A 106 -29.71 -24.62 -24.68
C GLU A 106 -28.40 -24.36 -25.43
N THR A 107 -27.39 -23.80 -24.74
CA THR A 107 -26.04 -23.60 -25.30
C THR A 107 -25.11 -24.75 -24.91
N PRO A 108 -24.13 -25.10 -25.75
CA PRO A 108 -23.12 -26.11 -25.40
C PRO A 108 -22.37 -25.76 -24.12
N GLU A 109 -21.99 -24.49 -23.96
CA GLU A 109 -21.21 -24.00 -22.82
C GLU A 109 -22.04 -24.03 -21.53
N GLY A 110 -23.29 -23.55 -21.57
CA GLY A 110 -24.16 -23.53 -20.41
C GLY A 110 -24.63 -24.94 -20.01
N ALA A 111 -24.87 -25.84 -20.97
CA ALA A 111 -25.15 -27.25 -20.69
C ALA A 111 -23.97 -27.96 -19.99
N ALA A 112 -22.74 -27.70 -20.43
CA ALA A 112 -21.53 -28.22 -19.81
C ALA A 112 -21.37 -27.72 -18.36
N VAL A 113 -21.56 -26.41 -18.13
CA VAL A 113 -21.49 -25.80 -16.79
C VAL A 113 -22.62 -26.32 -15.88
N LEU A 114 -23.83 -26.52 -16.40
CA LEU A 114 -24.93 -27.10 -15.63
C LEU A 114 -24.63 -28.55 -15.20
N ALA A 115 -24.09 -29.37 -16.10
CA ALA A 115 -23.70 -30.74 -15.78
C ALA A 115 -22.60 -30.76 -14.72
N SER A 116 -21.58 -29.90 -14.86
CA SER A 116 -20.49 -29.76 -13.89
C SER A 116 -20.99 -29.25 -12.53
N ALA A 117 -21.91 -28.28 -12.50
CA ALA A 117 -22.49 -27.78 -11.25
C ALA A 117 -23.22 -28.89 -10.47
N LYS A 118 -23.98 -29.76 -11.17
CA LYS A 118 -24.63 -30.94 -10.56
C LYS A 118 -23.60 -31.94 -10.03
N GLN A 119 -22.50 -32.15 -10.75
CA GLN A 119 -21.41 -33.03 -10.34
C GLN A 119 -20.69 -32.50 -9.09
N VAL A 120 -20.38 -31.20 -9.03
CA VAL A 120 -19.81 -30.54 -7.84
C VAL A 120 -20.73 -30.71 -6.64
N LEU A 121 -22.03 -30.47 -6.80
CA LEU A 121 -23.00 -30.68 -5.72
C LEU A 121 -23.07 -32.15 -5.27
N ALA A 122 -22.95 -33.11 -6.19
CA ALA A 122 -22.87 -34.53 -5.84
C ALA A 122 -21.60 -34.87 -5.04
N TYR A 123 -20.43 -34.35 -5.43
CA TYR A 123 -19.17 -34.52 -4.69
C TYR A 123 -19.23 -33.92 -3.28
N LEU A 124 -19.98 -32.82 -3.10
CA LEU A 124 -20.22 -32.21 -1.80
C LEU A 124 -21.32 -32.92 -0.98
N GLY A 125 -21.86 -34.05 -1.46
CA GLY A 125 -22.91 -34.80 -0.78
C GLY A 125 -24.30 -34.14 -0.82
N LYS A 126 -24.53 -33.22 -1.76
CA LYS A 126 -25.78 -32.45 -1.93
C LYS A 126 -26.42 -32.64 -3.33
N PRO A 127 -26.63 -33.86 -3.83
CA PRO A 127 -27.10 -34.10 -5.21
C PRO A 127 -28.50 -33.55 -5.52
N GLY A 128 -29.33 -33.28 -4.50
CA GLY A 128 -30.68 -32.72 -4.64
C GLY A 128 -30.78 -31.21 -4.41
N ALA A 129 -29.66 -30.48 -4.38
CA ALA A 129 -29.68 -29.03 -4.23
C ALA A 129 -30.01 -28.31 -5.55
N ASP A 130 -30.91 -27.33 -5.49
CA ASP A 130 -31.36 -26.56 -6.67
C ASP A 130 -30.51 -25.32 -6.96
N ALA A 131 -29.51 -25.03 -6.12
CA ALA A 131 -28.63 -23.88 -6.28
C ALA A 131 -27.20 -24.19 -5.81
N ILE A 132 -26.22 -23.51 -6.39
CA ILE A 132 -24.80 -23.61 -6.06
C ILE A 132 -24.26 -22.25 -5.62
N SER A 133 -23.60 -22.17 -4.46
CA SER A 133 -22.99 -20.93 -3.96
C SER A 133 -21.49 -20.90 -4.24
N VAL A 134 -20.89 -19.71 -4.13
CA VAL A 134 -19.44 -19.53 -4.27
C VAL A 134 -18.68 -20.34 -3.23
N GLU A 135 -19.23 -20.52 -2.02
CA GLU A 135 -18.60 -21.33 -0.98
C GLU A 135 -18.51 -22.81 -1.38
N ASN A 136 -19.49 -23.32 -2.14
CA ASN A 136 -19.46 -24.69 -2.67
C ASN A 136 -18.36 -24.88 -3.72
N THR A 137 -18.03 -23.84 -4.50
CA THR A 137 -17.09 -23.92 -5.62
C THR A 137 -15.67 -23.46 -5.26
N SER A 138 -15.53 -22.66 -4.20
CA SER A 138 -14.26 -22.00 -3.83
C SER A 138 -13.20 -22.91 -3.20
N ASP A 139 -13.57 -24.10 -2.73
CA ASP A 139 -12.67 -25.05 -2.07
C ASP A 139 -12.36 -26.22 -3.01
N SER A 140 -11.52 -25.94 -4.02
CA SER A 140 -11.07 -26.95 -4.99
C SER A 140 -10.48 -28.18 -4.30
N LYS A 141 -9.80 -27.99 -3.15
CA LYS A 141 -9.25 -29.10 -2.36
C LYS A 141 -10.35 -30.04 -1.86
N LYS A 142 -11.48 -29.53 -1.37
CA LYS A 142 -12.62 -30.37 -0.99
C LYS A 142 -13.30 -31.04 -2.18
N ILE A 143 -13.37 -30.36 -3.32
CA ILE A 143 -13.99 -30.90 -4.54
C ILE A 143 -13.16 -32.08 -5.07
N PHE A 144 -11.84 -31.95 -5.05
CA PHE A 144 -10.88 -32.96 -5.53
C PHE A 144 -10.23 -33.77 -4.40
N ALA A 145 -10.77 -33.70 -3.17
CA ALA A 145 -10.20 -34.43 -2.03
C ALA A 145 -10.30 -35.93 -2.28
N GLY A 146 -9.15 -36.60 -2.40
CA GLY A 146 -9.08 -38.04 -2.62
C GLY A 146 -9.39 -38.48 -4.05
N THR A 147 -9.51 -37.55 -5.01
CA THR A 147 -9.51 -37.91 -6.43
C THR A 147 -8.08 -38.16 -6.90
N ARG A 148 -7.86 -39.31 -7.54
CA ARG A 148 -6.53 -39.70 -8.03
C ARG A 148 -6.03 -38.84 -9.20
N PHE A 149 -6.95 -38.38 -10.04
CA PHE A 149 -6.70 -37.52 -11.20
C PHE A 149 -7.72 -36.38 -11.18
N ASN A 150 -7.28 -35.16 -11.42
CA ASN A 150 -8.09 -33.95 -11.32
C ASN A 150 -8.01 -33.05 -12.58
N GLY A 151 -7.12 -33.34 -13.53
CA GLY A 151 -7.08 -32.68 -14.83
C GLY A 151 -6.16 -31.47 -14.96
N ASP A 152 -5.28 -31.18 -14.00
CA ASP A 152 -4.33 -30.06 -14.09
C ASP A 152 -2.97 -30.44 -14.70
N GLY A 153 -2.74 -31.73 -14.96
CA GLY A 153 -1.48 -32.27 -15.45
C GLY A 153 -0.35 -32.24 -14.43
N VAL A 154 -0.66 -32.11 -13.15
CA VAL A 154 0.26 -32.21 -12.01
C VAL A 154 0.00 -33.53 -11.30
N ILE A 155 1.05 -34.33 -11.08
CA ILE A 155 0.93 -35.62 -10.41
C ILE A 155 1.59 -35.55 -9.04
N PRO A 156 0.81 -35.65 -7.93
CA PRO A 156 1.38 -35.82 -6.60
C PRO A 156 1.87 -37.25 -6.40
N ALA A 157 2.73 -37.47 -5.40
CA ALA A 157 3.24 -38.81 -5.10
C ALA A 157 2.10 -39.80 -4.79
N ALA A 158 1.01 -39.36 -4.17
CA ALA A 158 -0.13 -40.22 -3.83
C ALA A 158 -0.83 -40.82 -5.07
N ALA A 159 -0.73 -40.20 -6.25
CA ALA A 159 -1.37 -40.67 -7.47
C ALA A 159 -0.59 -41.78 -8.21
N ALA A 160 0.66 -42.06 -7.77
CA ALA A 160 1.51 -43.10 -8.32
C ALA A 160 1.25 -44.48 -7.69
N ASP A 161 1.18 -45.52 -8.52
CA ASP A 161 0.79 -46.88 -8.10
C ASP A 161 1.88 -47.62 -7.29
N THR A 162 3.15 -47.35 -7.55
CA THR A 162 4.29 -48.07 -6.97
C THR A 162 5.14 -47.16 -6.09
N ASP A 163 5.70 -47.72 -5.01
CA ASP A 163 6.55 -46.94 -4.09
C ASP A 163 7.81 -46.39 -4.78
N GLU A 164 8.28 -47.05 -5.83
CA GLU A 164 9.36 -46.56 -6.68
C GLU A 164 8.99 -45.29 -7.45
N LEU A 165 7.77 -45.20 -7.99
CA LEU A 165 7.28 -44.01 -8.67
C LEU A 165 7.00 -42.89 -7.67
N LYS A 166 6.47 -43.20 -6.49
CA LYS A 166 6.31 -42.21 -5.39
C LYS A 166 7.65 -41.60 -5.01
N GLN A 167 8.67 -42.43 -4.86
CA GLN A 167 10.02 -41.95 -4.56
C GLN A 167 10.60 -41.14 -5.72
N LEU A 168 10.34 -41.51 -6.98
CA LEU A 168 10.78 -40.72 -8.13
C LEU A 168 10.12 -39.33 -8.16
N VAL A 169 8.83 -39.23 -7.85
CA VAL A 169 8.13 -37.93 -7.72
C VAL A 169 8.76 -37.10 -6.60
N ALA A 170 9.05 -37.70 -5.44
CA ALA A 170 9.74 -37.02 -4.34
C ALA A 170 11.15 -36.52 -4.74
N ASP A 171 11.93 -37.34 -5.45
CA ASP A 171 13.26 -36.96 -5.93
C ASP A 171 13.21 -35.77 -6.91
N ILE A 172 12.19 -35.72 -7.77
CA ILE A 172 11.97 -34.60 -8.71
C ILE A 172 11.56 -33.34 -7.94
N ILE A 173 10.69 -33.46 -6.95
CA ILE A 173 10.28 -32.33 -6.09
C ILE A 173 11.48 -31.75 -5.34
N ASP A 174 12.34 -32.60 -4.77
CA ASP A 174 13.51 -32.17 -4.00
C ASP A 174 14.59 -31.47 -4.84
N THR A 175 14.63 -31.75 -6.15
CA THR A 175 15.66 -31.23 -7.06
C THR A 175 15.17 -30.09 -7.95
N GLN A 176 13.94 -30.16 -8.44
CA GLN A 176 13.32 -29.20 -9.38
C GLN A 176 12.23 -28.33 -8.73
N GLY A 177 11.88 -28.60 -7.47
CA GLY A 177 10.79 -27.94 -6.73
C GLY A 177 9.41 -28.53 -7.04
N ALA A 178 8.44 -28.30 -6.15
CA ALA A 178 7.06 -28.75 -6.30
C ALA A 178 6.21 -27.78 -7.16
N GLU A 179 5.22 -28.30 -7.87
CA GLU A 179 4.03 -27.55 -8.27
C GLU A 179 2.87 -27.91 -7.35
N THR A 180 1.91 -27.01 -7.19
CA THR A 180 0.73 -27.27 -6.36
C THR A 180 -0.36 -27.85 -7.24
N ASP A 181 -0.71 -29.10 -6.97
CA ASP A 181 -1.84 -29.80 -7.58
C ASP A 181 -3.18 -29.20 -7.12
N LEU A 182 -4.27 -29.37 -7.88
CA LEU A 182 -5.61 -28.89 -7.51
C LEU A 182 -6.14 -29.51 -6.20
N SER A 183 -5.68 -30.70 -5.79
CA SER A 183 -5.94 -31.26 -4.46
C SER A 183 -5.22 -30.50 -3.33
N GLY A 184 -4.22 -29.70 -3.68
CA GLY A 184 -3.36 -28.95 -2.78
C GLY A 184 -2.10 -29.68 -2.33
N GLU A 185 -1.83 -30.88 -2.85
CA GLU A 185 -0.60 -31.64 -2.61
C GLU A 185 0.56 -31.16 -3.52
N PRO A 186 1.83 -31.31 -3.09
CA PRO A 186 2.97 -31.04 -3.94
C PRO A 186 3.12 -32.15 -5.00
N GLY A 187 3.20 -31.75 -6.26
CA GLY A 187 3.37 -32.65 -7.39
C GLY A 187 4.33 -32.11 -8.45
N ILE A 188 4.34 -32.78 -9.60
CA ILE A 188 5.21 -32.46 -10.73
C ILE A 188 4.42 -32.47 -12.04
N ASN A 189 4.81 -31.59 -12.96
CA ASN A 189 4.26 -31.55 -14.32
C ASN A 189 5.26 -32.13 -15.33
N LEU A 190 4.84 -32.17 -16.60
CA LEU A 190 5.67 -32.70 -17.69
C LEU A 190 6.98 -31.92 -17.87
N ALA A 191 6.97 -30.60 -17.72
CA ALA A 191 8.15 -29.77 -17.89
C ALA A 191 9.23 -30.09 -16.85
N LYS A 192 8.84 -30.28 -15.59
CA LYS A 192 9.76 -30.68 -14.51
C LYS A 192 10.29 -32.09 -14.69
N LEU A 193 9.43 -33.01 -15.14
CA LEU A 193 9.86 -34.37 -15.47
C LEU A 193 10.91 -34.36 -16.59
N ASP A 194 10.67 -33.61 -17.66
CA ASP A 194 11.60 -33.50 -18.78
C ASP A 194 12.92 -32.84 -18.38
N GLN A 195 12.87 -31.76 -17.59
CA GLN A 195 14.08 -31.10 -17.07
C GLN A 195 14.89 -32.05 -16.18
N PHE A 196 14.23 -32.81 -15.30
CA PHE A 196 14.90 -33.77 -14.43
C PHE A 196 15.64 -34.87 -15.20
N HIS A 197 14.99 -35.44 -16.23
CA HIS A 197 15.64 -36.44 -17.07
C HIS A 197 16.73 -35.85 -17.95
N ALA A 198 16.59 -34.61 -18.42
CA ALA A 198 17.66 -33.90 -19.12
C ALA A 198 18.89 -33.70 -18.20
N ASP A 199 18.69 -33.33 -16.94
CA ASP A 199 19.76 -33.18 -15.95
C ASP A 199 20.45 -34.53 -15.65
N ILE A 200 19.69 -35.63 -15.52
CA ILE A 200 20.24 -36.98 -15.35
C ILE A 200 21.08 -37.38 -16.56
N ALA A 201 20.58 -37.16 -17.78
CA ALA A 201 21.30 -37.49 -19.01
C ALA A 201 22.58 -36.66 -19.14
N ALA A 202 22.53 -35.36 -18.84
CA ALA A 202 23.69 -34.47 -18.86
C ALA A 202 24.75 -34.90 -17.82
N HIS A 203 24.33 -35.25 -16.60
CA HIS A 203 25.23 -35.76 -15.56
C HIS A 203 25.82 -37.12 -15.93
N ALA A 204 25.03 -38.03 -16.52
CA ALA A 204 25.50 -39.33 -16.99
C ALA A 204 26.52 -39.18 -18.14
N ALA A 205 26.28 -38.28 -19.09
CA ALA A 205 27.21 -37.98 -20.18
C ALA A 205 28.51 -37.36 -19.66
N TRP A 206 28.43 -36.43 -18.69
CA TRP A 206 29.60 -35.87 -18.02
C TRP A 206 30.40 -36.96 -17.27
N ALA A 207 29.74 -37.78 -16.46
CA ALA A 207 30.37 -38.82 -15.66
C ALA A 207 30.92 -39.99 -16.51
N GLY A 208 30.35 -40.23 -17.69
CA GLY A 208 30.76 -41.27 -18.63
C GLY A 208 31.89 -40.87 -19.58
N ASN A 209 32.49 -39.69 -19.43
CA ASN A 209 33.60 -39.26 -20.27
C ASN A 209 34.81 -40.18 -20.07
N THR A 210 35.29 -40.82 -21.15
CA THR A 210 36.43 -41.76 -21.16
C THR A 210 37.66 -41.20 -21.87
N ASP A 211 37.69 -39.89 -22.19
CA ASP A 211 38.79 -39.26 -22.91
C ASP A 211 40.11 -39.43 -22.13
N PRO A 212 41.14 -40.08 -22.72
CA PRO A 212 42.44 -40.23 -22.09
C PRO A 212 43.10 -38.89 -21.69
N ALA A 213 42.76 -37.78 -22.35
CA ALA A 213 43.23 -36.46 -21.98
C ALA A 213 42.60 -35.95 -20.67
N VAL A 214 41.36 -36.35 -20.37
CA VAL A 214 40.67 -36.06 -19.09
C VAL A 214 41.14 -36.99 -17.98
N HIS A 215 41.51 -38.24 -18.33
CA HIS A 215 41.97 -39.28 -17.40
C HIS A 215 43.44 -39.65 -17.61
N VAL A 216 44.34 -38.65 -17.52
CA VAL A 216 45.78 -38.77 -17.81
C VAL A 216 46.47 -39.93 -17.07
N LEU A 217 45.97 -40.29 -15.89
CA LEU A 217 46.46 -41.39 -15.04
C LEU A 217 45.37 -42.43 -14.75
N GLY A 218 44.34 -42.53 -15.60
CA GLY A 218 43.19 -43.40 -15.38
C GLY A 218 42.48 -43.08 -14.05
N ALA A 219 42.22 -44.11 -13.24
CA ALA A 219 41.54 -43.98 -11.95
C ALA A 219 42.27 -43.07 -10.94
N ASP A 220 43.60 -42.93 -11.08
CA ASP A 220 44.41 -42.12 -10.17
C ASP A 220 44.42 -40.62 -10.53
N THR A 221 43.83 -40.23 -11.67
CA THR A 221 43.85 -38.85 -12.16
C THR A 221 43.25 -37.86 -11.15
N ALA A 222 42.16 -38.22 -10.47
CA ALA A 222 41.53 -37.34 -9.47
C ALA A 222 42.42 -37.11 -8.23
N ALA A 223 43.09 -38.17 -7.75
CA ALA A 223 44.01 -38.07 -6.62
C ALA A 223 45.27 -37.29 -7.01
N ALA A 224 45.80 -37.52 -8.22
CA ALA A 224 46.91 -36.79 -8.79
C ALA A 224 46.61 -35.30 -9.00
N HIS A 225 45.40 -34.97 -9.50
CA HIS A 225 44.93 -33.59 -9.64
C HIS A 225 44.84 -32.88 -8.28
N THR A 226 44.32 -33.57 -7.26
CA THR A 226 44.24 -33.03 -5.89
C THR A 226 45.64 -32.73 -5.33
N ALA A 227 46.59 -33.66 -5.50
CA ALA A 227 47.98 -33.46 -5.08
C ALA A 227 48.63 -32.28 -5.81
N LEU A 228 48.41 -32.16 -7.14
CA LEU A 228 48.90 -31.05 -7.95
C LEU A 228 48.30 -29.70 -7.50
N LYS A 229 46.99 -29.63 -7.36
CA LYS A 229 46.25 -28.42 -6.96
C LYS A 229 46.70 -27.90 -5.59
N THR A 230 46.98 -28.80 -4.66
CA THR A 230 47.42 -28.46 -3.29
C THR A 230 48.70 -27.63 -3.28
N VAL A 231 49.66 -27.95 -4.13
CA VAL A 231 50.98 -27.29 -4.16
C VAL A 231 51.13 -26.26 -5.27
N ARG A 232 50.18 -26.18 -6.22
CA ARG A 232 50.29 -25.38 -7.45
C ARG A 232 50.72 -23.95 -7.21
N ALA A 233 49.95 -23.22 -6.40
CA ALA A 233 50.21 -21.81 -6.12
C ALA A 233 51.59 -21.59 -5.48
N LYS A 234 52.05 -22.53 -4.66
CA LYS A 234 53.34 -22.42 -3.96
C LYS A 234 54.52 -22.71 -4.90
N ILE A 235 54.36 -23.64 -5.83
CA ILE A 235 55.36 -23.93 -6.87
C ILE A 235 55.44 -22.77 -7.87
N ASP A 236 54.29 -22.20 -8.26
CA ASP A 236 54.22 -21.01 -9.11
C ASP A 236 54.91 -19.79 -8.45
N ASP A 237 54.68 -19.58 -7.14
CA ASP A 237 55.40 -18.57 -6.34
C ASP A 237 56.91 -18.83 -6.35
N TYR A 238 57.36 -20.07 -6.08
CA TYR A 238 58.78 -20.41 -6.08
C TYR A 238 59.46 -20.10 -7.42
N PHE A 239 58.89 -20.53 -8.55
CA PHE A 239 59.48 -20.24 -9.86
C PHE A 239 59.40 -18.75 -10.23
N THR A 240 58.36 -18.05 -9.78
CA THR A 240 58.28 -16.58 -9.93
C THR A 240 59.40 -15.88 -9.17
N ARG A 241 59.68 -16.30 -7.94
CA ARG A 241 60.83 -15.80 -7.16
C ARG A 241 62.16 -16.13 -7.83
N CYS A 242 62.32 -17.33 -8.40
CA CYS A 242 63.54 -17.70 -9.12
C CYS A 242 63.76 -16.86 -10.40
N ARG A 243 62.68 -16.51 -11.12
CA ARG A 243 62.74 -15.57 -12.26
C ARG A 243 63.10 -14.16 -11.82
N LEU A 244 62.52 -13.66 -10.73
CA LEU A 244 62.85 -12.35 -10.18
C LEU A 244 64.32 -12.29 -9.71
N ALA A 245 64.82 -13.36 -9.10
CA ALA A 245 66.22 -13.52 -8.73
C ALA A 245 67.17 -13.50 -9.94
N ALA A 246 66.74 -14.02 -11.10
CA ALA A 246 67.50 -13.96 -12.35
C ALA A 246 67.44 -12.57 -13.00
N PHE A 247 66.35 -11.83 -12.81
CA PHE A 247 66.16 -10.48 -13.34
C PHE A 247 66.98 -9.43 -12.58
N ASP A 248 66.99 -9.49 -11.24
CA ASP A 248 67.77 -8.59 -10.39
C ASP A 248 68.38 -9.35 -9.20
N ALA A 249 69.72 -9.49 -9.22
CA ALA A 249 70.46 -10.20 -8.18
C ALA A 249 70.28 -9.58 -6.78
N ARG A 250 69.92 -8.29 -6.68
CA ARG A 250 69.67 -7.61 -5.39
C ARG A 250 68.44 -8.17 -4.67
N ALA A 251 67.51 -8.80 -5.39
CA ALA A 251 66.31 -9.39 -4.80
C ALA A 251 66.57 -10.72 -4.06
N ILE A 252 67.68 -11.42 -4.35
CA ILE A 252 67.93 -12.81 -3.86
C ILE A 252 67.86 -12.91 -2.33
N THR A 253 68.49 -11.96 -1.62
CA THR A 253 68.49 -11.94 -0.15
C THR A 253 67.09 -11.74 0.41
N ALA A 254 66.31 -10.81 -0.15
CA ALA A 254 64.94 -10.54 0.29
C ALA A 254 64.00 -11.71 -0.02
N LEU A 255 64.20 -12.41 -1.14
CA LEU A 255 63.35 -13.52 -1.57
C LEU A 255 63.52 -14.79 -0.72
N ASN A 256 64.69 -14.98 -0.09
CA ASN A 256 65.00 -16.08 0.83
C ASN A 256 64.72 -15.77 2.31
N ARG A 257 64.09 -14.62 2.61
CA ARG A 257 63.82 -14.09 3.96
C ARG A 257 65.07 -13.62 4.70
N ALA A 258 64.91 -12.59 5.53
CA ALA A 258 65.99 -12.06 6.35
C ALA A 258 66.16 -12.90 7.63
N GLU A 259 67.33 -12.84 8.26
CA GLU A 259 67.59 -13.51 9.54
C GLU A 259 66.57 -13.11 10.62
N ALA A 260 66.11 -11.86 10.61
CA ALA A 260 65.07 -11.37 11.51
C ALA A 260 63.73 -12.13 11.36
N ASP A 261 63.37 -12.57 10.16
CA ASP A 261 62.16 -13.37 9.92
C ASP A 261 62.29 -14.76 10.56
N TYR A 262 63.49 -15.35 10.56
CA TYR A 262 63.80 -16.61 11.24
C TYR A 262 63.80 -16.45 12.76
N ALA A 263 64.34 -15.35 13.28
CA ALA A 263 64.30 -15.06 14.72
C ALA A 263 62.86 -14.89 15.24
N ALA A 264 61.98 -14.29 14.43
CA ALA A 264 60.58 -14.08 14.79
C ALA A 264 59.79 -15.39 14.93
N ILE A 265 60.04 -16.38 14.06
CA ILE A 265 59.38 -17.70 14.15
C ILE A 265 60.04 -18.63 15.17
N ALA A 266 61.35 -18.49 15.43
CA ALA A 266 62.06 -19.31 16.42
C ALA A 266 61.62 -19.01 17.86
N ALA A 267 61.01 -17.85 18.10
CA ALA A 267 60.39 -17.48 19.38
C ALA A 267 59.02 -18.17 19.61
N GLN A 268 58.52 -18.94 18.64
CA GLN A 268 57.25 -19.67 18.70
C GLN A 268 57.49 -21.18 18.58
N ASP A 269 56.50 -21.99 18.98
CA ASP A 269 56.53 -23.44 18.71
C ASP A 269 56.43 -23.70 17.20
N LEU A 270 57.47 -24.34 16.65
CA LEU A 270 57.55 -24.62 15.21
C LEU A 270 56.75 -25.87 14.85
N HIS A 271 55.72 -25.68 14.02
CA HIS A 271 54.93 -26.78 13.44
C HIS A 271 55.19 -26.91 11.94
N ALA A 272 55.42 -28.14 11.47
CA ALA A 272 55.65 -28.49 10.07
C ALA A 272 54.35 -28.54 9.22
N GLY A 273 53.36 -27.71 9.56
CA GLY A 273 52.10 -27.59 8.80
C GLY A 273 52.12 -26.42 7.83
N ALA A 274 51.35 -26.52 6.74
CA ALA A 274 51.20 -25.46 5.74
C ALA A 274 50.65 -24.14 6.33
N ASP A 275 49.85 -24.23 7.40
CA ASP A 275 49.24 -23.10 8.11
C ASP A 275 50.15 -22.47 9.18
N GLY A 276 51.34 -23.02 9.40
CA GLY A 276 52.33 -22.52 10.37
C GLY A 276 53.23 -21.41 9.83
N GLY A 277 54.01 -20.77 10.71
CA GLY A 277 54.88 -19.64 10.37
C GLY A 277 55.90 -19.92 9.24
N ILE A 278 56.41 -21.15 9.17
CA ILE A 278 57.34 -21.59 8.11
C ILE A 278 56.63 -21.91 6.78
N GLY A 279 55.31 -22.15 6.77
CA GLY A 279 54.54 -22.40 5.54
C GLY A 279 54.53 -21.21 4.58
N ALA A 280 54.68 -19.98 5.09
CA ALA A 280 54.79 -18.75 4.32
C ALA A 280 56.18 -18.55 3.66
N PHE A 281 57.18 -19.34 4.01
CA PHE A 281 58.53 -19.24 3.43
C PHE A 281 58.60 -19.91 2.05
N PRO A 282 59.62 -19.62 1.22
CA PRO A 282 59.79 -20.29 -0.07
C PRO A 282 59.83 -21.82 0.06
N LEU A 283 59.47 -22.55 -1.02
CA LEU A 283 59.50 -24.02 -1.03
C LEU A 283 60.91 -24.58 -0.92
N ALA A 284 61.88 -23.90 -1.47
CA ALA A 284 63.30 -24.23 -1.42
C ALA A 284 64.10 -22.93 -1.53
N HIS A 285 65.41 -23.01 -1.35
CA HIS A 285 66.27 -21.83 -1.48
C HIS A 285 66.24 -21.28 -2.92
N VAL A 286 65.74 -20.05 -3.05
CA VAL A 286 65.55 -19.31 -4.30
C VAL A 286 66.89 -18.89 -4.88
N GLY A 287 67.06 -19.08 -6.19
CA GLY A 287 68.21 -18.62 -6.95
C GLY A 287 67.90 -18.52 -8.44
N PRO A 288 68.77 -17.87 -9.23
CA PRO A 288 68.54 -17.70 -10.66
C PRO A 288 68.49 -19.07 -11.36
N GLY A 289 67.39 -19.36 -12.06
CA GLY A 289 67.22 -20.59 -12.84
C GLY A 289 67.22 -21.90 -12.03
N ARG A 290 67.02 -21.84 -10.70
CA ARG A 290 67.10 -23.04 -9.85
C ARG A 290 65.91 -23.99 -10.07
N PRO A 291 66.15 -25.31 -10.25
CA PRO A 291 65.07 -26.28 -10.20
C PRO A 291 64.52 -26.43 -8.77
N LEU A 292 63.26 -26.84 -8.65
CA LEU A 292 62.61 -27.16 -7.38
C LEU A 292 63.00 -28.58 -6.95
N PRO A 293 63.68 -28.79 -5.80
CA PRO A 293 63.90 -30.14 -5.27
C PRO A 293 62.58 -30.79 -4.84
N LEU A 294 62.50 -32.11 -4.97
CA LEU A 294 61.30 -32.90 -4.62
C LEU A 294 61.47 -33.79 -3.38
N ALA A 295 62.69 -33.88 -2.85
CA ALA A 295 63.02 -34.69 -1.68
C ALA A 295 63.74 -33.86 -0.60
N GLU A 296 65.05 -33.66 -0.76
CA GLU A 296 65.88 -32.91 0.19
C GLU A 296 65.92 -31.42 -0.12
N GLY A 297 65.98 -30.58 0.92
CA GLY A 297 66.03 -29.12 0.76
C GLY A 297 64.69 -28.46 0.46
N VAL A 298 63.58 -29.18 0.67
CA VAL A 298 62.21 -28.64 0.63
C VAL A 298 61.81 -28.12 2.01
N ASN A 299 61.04 -27.03 2.01
CA ASN A 299 60.44 -26.46 3.21
C ASN A 299 59.66 -27.54 3.99
N PRO A 300 59.96 -27.77 5.28
CA PRO A 300 59.32 -28.81 6.08
C PRO A 300 57.79 -28.75 6.08
N ALA A 301 57.20 -27.55 6.03
CA ALA A 301 55.74 -27.36 5.98
C ALA A 301 55.08 -27.93 4.72
N TRP A 302 55.85 -28.04 3.63
CA TRP A 302 55.36 -28.50 2.34
C TRP A 302 55.96 -29.86 1.93
N ALA A 303 56.91 -30.41 2.70
CA ALA A 303 57.62 -31.64 2.36
C ALA A 303 56.70 -32.85 2.16
N ALA A 304 55.62 -32.96 2.95
CA ALA A 304 54.62 -34.01 2.74
C ALA A 304 53.84 -33.83 1.44
N ALA A 305 53.36 -32.61 1.15
CA ALA A 305 52.60 -32.32 -0.06
C ALA A 305 53.46 -32.43 -1.34
N ILE A 306 54.74 -32.06 -1.27
CA ILE A 306 55.70 -32.23 -2.38
C ILE A 306 56.04 -33.70 -2.60
N ARG A 307 56.17 -34.52 -1.54
CA ARG A 307 56.29 -35.98 -1.70
C ARG A 307 55.04 -36.59 -2.31
N GLU A 308 53.85 -36.10 -1.95
CA GLU A 308 52.59 -36.57 -2.53
C GLU A 308 52.48 -36.21 -4.01
N LEU A 309 52.88 -34.99 -4.40
CA LEU A 309 53.05 -34.60 -5.80
C LEU A 309 54.05 -35.51 -6.51
N HIS A 310 55.20 -35.80 -5.88
CA HIS A 310 56.23 -36.66 -6.46
C HIS A 310 55.71 -38.08 -6.70
N ALA A 311 55.02 -38.67 -5.73
CA ALA A 311 54.48 -40.01 -5.81
C ALA A 311 53.32 -40.12 -6.83
N ARG A 312 52.38 -39.17 -6.83
CA ARG A 312 51.15 -39.26 -7.64
C ARG A 312 51.22 -38.64 -9.02
N VAL A 313 52.13 -37.68 -9.24
CA VAL A 313 52.21 -36.89 -10.48
C VAL A 313 53.55 -37.07 -11.17
N VAL A 314 54.66 -36.82 -10.46
CA VAL A 314 55.99 -36.80 -11.09
C VAL A 314 56.44 -38.21 -11.45
N THR A 315 56.34 -39.17 -10.51
CA THR A 315 56.77 -40.55 -10.72
C THR A 315 56.03 -41.21 -11.90
N PRO A 316 54.69 -41.11 -12.02
CA PRO A 316 53.98 -41.73 -13.15
C PRO A 316 54.20 -41.02 -14.49
N LEU A 317 54.46 -39.71 -14.52
CA LEU A 317 54.51 -38.92 -15.76
C LEU A 317 55.92 -38.59 -16.28
N LEU A 318 56.91 -38.49 -15.38
CA LEU A 318 58.30 -38.12 -15.66
C LEU A 318 59.32 -39.16 -15.18
N GLY A 319 58.90 -40.19 -14.46
CA GLY A 319 59.74 -41.27 -13.96
C GLY A 319 60.19 -41.09 -12.49
N ALA A 320 60.45 -42.22 -11.82
CA ALA A 320 60.80 -42.26 -10.40
C ALA A 320 62.14 -41.57 -10.07
N ASP A 321 63.09 -41.59 -11.00
CA ASP A 321 64.44 -41.02 -10.81
C ASP A 321 64.44 -39.48 -10.83
N LYS A 322 63.30 -38.84 -11.11
CA LYS A 322 63.17 -37.39 -11.16
C LYS A 322 63.13 -36.83 -9.74
N THR A 323 64.23 -36.20 -9.31
CA THR A 323 64.39 -35.65 -7.95
C THR A 323 64.25 -34.12 -7.86
N ALA A 324 64.17 -33.43 -9.00
CA ALA A 324 63.93 -31.99 -9.09
C ALA A 324 63.13 -31.61 -10.35
N LEU A 325 62.32 -30.55 -10.29
CA LEU A 325 61.54 -30.02 -11.41
C LEU A 325 62.09 -28.68 -11.90
N THR A 326 62.22 -28.52 -13.20
CA THR A 326 62.42 -27.20 -13.83
C THR A 326 61.09 -26.44 -13.99
N ALA A 327 61.17 -25.13 -14.26
CA ALA A 327 59.97 -24.32 -14.50
C ALA A 327 59.18 -24.81 -15.71
N ASP A 328 59.86 -25.18 -16.80
CA ASP A 328 59.24 -25.66 -18.03
C ASP A 328 58.56 -27.03 -17.82
N GLU A 329 59.19 -27.93 -17.06
CA GLU A 329 58.59 -29.22 -16.68
C GLU A 329 57.36 -29.04 -15.80
N TRP A 330 57.39 -28.09 -14.88
CA TRP A 330 56.23 -27.76 -14.06
C TRP A 330 55.07 -27.21 -14.90
N THR A 331 55.34 -26.28 -15.83
CA THR A 331 54.32 -25.76 -16.74
C THR A 331 53.75 -26.87 -17.63
N ALA A 332 54.59 -27.76 -18.15
CA ALA A 332 54.15 -28.91 -18.94
C ALA A 332 53.32 -29.90 -18.11
N LEU A 333 53.69 -30.18 -16.86
CA LEU A 333 52.92 -31.03 -15.95
C LEU A 333 51.54 -30.41 -15.64
N ALA A 334 51.50 -29.13 -15.30
CA ALA A 334 50.25 -28.43 -15.03
C ALA A 334 49.32 -28.44 -16.25
N ALA A 335 49.86 -28.25 -17.45
CA ALA A 335 49.10 -28.28 -18.71
C ALA A 335 48.47 -29.65 -19.00
N ARG A 336 49.08 -30.77 -18.57
CA ARG A 336 48.49 -32.11 -18.75
C ARG A 336 47.17 -32.27 -18.02
N PHE A 337 46.95 -31.56 -16.91
CA PHE A 337 45.70 -31.63 -16.15
C PHE A 337 44.64 -30.62 -16.61
N SER A 338 44.93 -29.76 -17.60
CA SER A 338 43.98 -28.73 -18.05
C SER A 338 42.69 -29.31 -18.63
N ALA A 339 42.76 -30.45 -19.34
CA ALA A 339 41.57 -31.13 -19.84
C ALA A 339 40.72 -31.73 -18.71
N HIS A 340 41.35 -32.28 -17.67
CA HIS A 340 40.65 -32.74 -16.46
C HIS A 340 39.96 -31.59 -15.72
N GLU A 341 40.63 -30.44 -15.61
CA GLU A 341 40.07 -29.24 -14.98
C GLU A 341 38.91 -28.65 -15.77
N ALA A 342 39.04 -28.58 -17.10
CA ALA A 342 37.95 -28.15 -17.98
C ALA A 342 36.75 -29.10 -17.86
N TRP A 343 36.98 -30.41 -17.78
CA TRP A 343 35.92 -31.40 -17.55
C TRP A 343 35.25 -31.24 -16.18
N LEU A 344 36.01 -31.04 -15.10
CA LEU A 344 35.45 -30.76 -13.77
C LEU A 344 34.63 -29.46 -13.74
N ALA A 345 35.09 -28.42 -14.45
CA ALA A 345 34.40 -27.15 -14.56
C ALA A 345 33.13 -27.24 -15.44
N ALA A 346 33.10 -28.15 -16.41
CA ALA A 346 31.96 -28.43 -17.28
C ALA A 346 30.96 -29.44 -16.67
N ARG A 347 30.99 -29.64 -15.34
CA ARG A 347 30.02 -30.50 -14.65
C ARG A 347 28.59 -30.00 -14.90
N ALA A 348 27.76 -30.88 -15.44
CA ALA A 348 26.36 -30.61 -15.72
C ALA A 348 25.45 -31.42 -14.77
N GLY A 349 24.29 -30.85 -14.41
CA GLY A 349 23.30 -31.48 -13.52
C GLY A 349 23.56 -31.26 -12.02
N ASP A 350 24.07 -30.10 -11.60
CA ASP A 350 24.28 -29.79 -10.18
C ASP A 350 22.97 -29.76 -9.37
N SER A 351 21.83 -29.48 -10.02
CA SER A 351 20.47 -29.56 -9.46
C SER A 351 20.16 -30.93 -8.82
N ILE A 352 20.65 -32.01 -9.43
CA ILE A 352 20.39 -33.39 -8.98
C ILE A 352 21.51 -33.96 -8.09
N ALA A 353 22.59 -33.22 -7.86
CA ALA A 353 23.75 -33.70 -7.11
C ALA A 353 23.40 -34.13 -5.66
N LYS A 354 22.33 -33.56 -5.09
CA LYS A 354 21.81 -33.90 -3.76
C LYS A 354 21.28 -35.34 -3.64
N LEU A 355 20.87 -35.97 -4.74
CA LEU A 355 20.35 -37.34 -4.74
C LEU A 355 21.46 -38.39 -4.50
N GLY A 356 22.72 -38.02 -4.73
CA GLY A 356 23.86 -38.94 -4.65
C GLY A 356 24.00 -39.86 -5.86
N LEU A 357 25.24 -40.29 -6.13
CA LEU A 357 25.61 -41.04 -7.34
C LEU A 357 24.85 -42.36 -7.50
N ASP A 358 24.63 -43.09 -6.41
CA ASP A 358 23.95 -44.39 -6.45
C ASP A 358 22.47 -44.26 -6.82
N ARG A 359 21.80 -43.19 -6.37
CA ARG A 359 20.40 -42.92 -6.74
C ARG A 359 20.29 -42.48 -8.19
N ILE A 360 21.15 -41.55 -8.63
CA ILE A 360 21.19 -41.08 -10.04
C ILE A 360 21.42 -42.26 -10.99
N ARG A 361 22.35 -43.18 -10.67
CA ARG A 361 22.59 -44.39 -11.46
C ARG A 361 21.37 -45.29 -11.52
N LYS A 362 20.70 -45.54 -10.39
CA LYS A 362 19.47 -46.35 -10.36
C LYS A 362 18.39 -45.73 -11.25
N ILE A 363 18.15 -44.42 -11.15
CA ILE A 363 17.13 -43.74 -11.95
C ILE A 363 17.48 -43.83 -13.44
N ASN A 364 18.74 -43.61 -13.81
CA ASN A 364 19.19 -43.71 -15.20
C ASN A 364 19.06 -45.13 -15.79
N THR A 365 19.31 -46.17 -14.99
CA THR A 365 19.21 -47.57 -15.44
C THR A 365 17.76 -48.02 -15.67
N TYR A 366 16.85 -47.71 -14.75
CA TYR A 366 15.44 -48.14 -14.86
C TYR A 366 14.60 -47.21 -15.74
N ASN A 367 15.01 -45.95 -15.88
CA ASN A 367 14.42 -44.91 -16.74
C ASN A 367 12.89 -44.97 -16.86
N ARG A 368 12.19 -44.77 -15.74
CA ARG A 368 10.71 -44.80 -15.67
C ARG A 368 10.03 -43.50 -16.14
N ARG A 369 10.69 -42.74 -17.02
CA ARG A 369 10.16 -41.47 -17.54
C ARG A 369 8.77 -41.67 -18.16
N ASP A 370 8.65 -42.68 -19.01
CA ASP A 370 7.44 -42.88 -19.81
C ASP A 370 6.24 -43.34 -18.96
N GLU A 371 6.49 -44.08 -17.87
CA GLU A 371 5.44 -44.45 -16.91
C GLU A 371 4.83 -43.21 -16.24
N LEU A 372 5.68 -42.26 -15.81
CA LEU A 372 5.23 -41.04 -15.15
C LEU A 372 4.62 -40.04 -16.14
N ALA A 373 5.17 -39.96 -17.35
CA ALA A 373 4.58 -39.18 -18.45
C ALA A 373 3.19 -39.71 -18.83
N ALA A 374 2.97 -41.04 -18.80
CA ALA A 374 1.66 -41.63 -19.03
C ALA A 374 0.66 -41.28 -17.91
N LEU A 375 1.09 -41.22 -16.65
CA LEU A 375 0.23 -40.74 -15.55
C LEU A 375 -0.17 -39.28 -15.73
N ILE A 376 0.77 -38.41 -16.11
CA ILE A 376 0.50 -36.99 -16.40
C ILE A 376 -0.46 -36.85 -17.59
N ALA A 377 -0.29 -37.66 -18.64
CA ALA A 377 -1.17 -37.66 -19.81
C ALA A 377 -2.60 -38.10 -19.44
N ARG A 378 -2.75 -39.14 -18.63
CA ARG A 378 -4.05 -39.63 -18.14
C ARG A 378 -4.75 -38.61 -17.26
N ASP A 379 -4.00 -37.87 -16.45
CA ASP A 379 -4.58 -36.77 -15.69
C ASP A 379 -5.14 -35.70 -16.63
N ARG A 380 -4.35 -35.24 -17.61
CA ARG A 380 -4.79 -34.25 -18.60
C ARG A 380 -6.02 -34.65 -19.42
N GLU A 381 -6.35 -35.93 -19.55
CA GLU A 381 -7.62 -36.36 -20.17
C GLU A 381 -8.85 -35.81 -19.44
N LEU A 382 -8.72 -35.48 -18.15
CA LEU A 382 -9.76 -34.87 -17.31
C LEU A 382 -9.75 -33.34 -17.30
N GLU A 383 -8.83 -32.69 -18.02
CA GLU A 383 -8.74 -31.23 -18.14
C GLU A 383 -10.09 -30.58 -18.52
N PRO A 384 -10.90 -31.12 -19.45
CA PRO A 384 -12.21 -30.55 -19.76
C PRO A 384 -13.17 -30.52 -18.56
N GLN A 385 -13.08 -31.51 -17.65
CA GLN A 385 -13.90 -31.55 -16.43
C GLN A 385 -13.40 -30.54 -15.40
N ALA A 386 -12.09 -30.38 -15.26
CA ALA A 386 -11.47 -29.37 -14.40
C ALA A 386 -11.84 -27.95 -14.83
N LEU A 387 -11.75 -27.67 -16.14
CA LEU A 387 -12.14 -26.39 -16.74
C LEU A 387 -13.63 -26.12 -16.56
N ALA A 388 -14.48 -27.16 -16.61
CA ALA A 388 -15.90 -27.01 -16.35
C ALA A 388 -16.16 -26.61 -14.88
N ILE A 389 -15.45 -27.20 -13.91
CA ILE A 389 -15.55 -26.84 -12.48
C ILE A 389 -15.10 -25.39 -12.23
N ALA A 390 -13.98 -24.98 -12.85
CA ALA A 390 -13.53 -23.58 -12.81
C ALA A 390 -14.56 -22.62 -13.44
N SER A 391 -15.22 -23.04 -14.52
CA SER A 391 -16.29 -22.28 -15.17
C SER A 391 -17.54 -22.16 -14.27
N VAL A 392 -17.85 -23.20 -13.48
CA VAL A 392 -18.92 -23.15 -12.46
C VAL A 392 -18.59 -22.13 -11.36
N ASP A 393 -17.36 -22.13 -10.84
CA ASP A 393 -16.92 -21.12 -9.85
C ASP A 393 -17.00 -19.70 -10.41
N ARG A 394 -16.50 -19.49 -11.64
CA ARG A 394 -16.59 -18.21 -12.34
C ARG A 394 -18.04 -17.77 -12.52
N LEU A 395 -18.94 -18.67 -12.94
CA LEU A 395 -20.35 -18.35 -13.14
C LEU A 395 -21.04 -17.99 -11.82
N ALA A 396 -20.82 -18.76 -10.75
CA ALA A 396 -21.39 -18.50 -9.43
C ALA A 396 -20.93 -17.12 -8.88
N ARG A 397 -19.65 -16.79 -9.04
CA ARG A 397 -19.07 -15.50 -8.67
C ARG A 397 -19.66 -14.35 -9.47
N TYR A 398 -19.66 -14.46 -10.80
CA TYR A 398 -20.19 -13.42 -11.66
C TYR A 398 -21.68 -13.19 -11.40
N TYR A 399 -22.47 -14.26 -11.24
CA TYR A 399 -23.90 -14.16 -10.92
C TYR A 399 -24.14 -13.38 -9.62
N ARG A 400 -23.34 -13.60 -8.59
CA ARG A 400 -23.44 -12.91 -7.30
C ARG A 400 -22.98 -11.45 -7.37
N ASP A 401 -21.86 -11.18 -8.04
CA ASP A 401 -21.10 -9.93 -7.84
C ASP A 401 -21.17 -8.96 -9.02
N ILE A 402 -21.34 -9.42 -10.28
CA ILE A 402 -21.16 -8.57 -11.46
C ILE A 402 -22.19 -7.44 -11.53
N GLY A 403 -23.44 -7.69 -11.10
CA GLY A 403 -24.48 -6.66 -11.06
C GLY A 403 -24.13 -5.55 -10.08
N THR A 404 -23.57 -5.91 -8.92
CA THR A 404 -23.07 -4.95 -7.93
C THR A 404 -21.88 -4.17 -8.47
N LEU A 405 -20.94 -4.82 -9.16
CA LEU A 405 -19.84 -4.14 -9.83
C LEU A 405 -20.35 -3.15 -10.89
N LEU A 406 -21.29 -3.56 -11.74
CA LEU A 406 -21.88 -2.71 -12.79
C LEU A 406 -22.55 -1.46 -12.20
N ARG A 407 -23.36 -1.63 -11.14
CA ARG A 407 -23.98 -0.51 -10.41
C ARG A 407 -22.96 0.41 -9.76
N ASN A 408 -21.77 -0.09 -9.42
CA ASN A 408 -20.69 0.70 -8.81
C ASN A 408 -19.60 1.14 -9.78
N PHE A 409 -19.74 0.85 -11.08
CA PHE A 409 -18.75 1.20 -12.09
C PHE A 409 -19.37 2.09 -13.18
N VAL A 410 -20.52 1.67 -13.71
CA VAL A 410 -21.19 2.35 -14.83
C VAL A 410 -21.93 3.60 -14.35
N ASN A 411 -22.72 3.49 -13.27
CA ASN A 411 -23.61 4.57 -12.81
C ASN A 411 -23.47 4.94 -11.32
N PHE A 412 -22.66 4.23 -10.51
CA PHE A 412 -22.53 4.48 -9.06
C PHE A 412 -23.89 4.51 -8.33
N HIS A 413 -24.87 3.74 -8.81
CA HIS A 413 -26.22 3.69 -8.26
C HIS A 413 -26.19 3.43 -6.74
N ASP A 414 -25.40 2.44 -6.30
CA ASP A 414 -25.35 2.01 -4.90
C ASP A 414 -24.77 3.08 -3.95
N PHE A 415 -24.01 4.06 -4.46
CA PHE A 415 -23.53 5.20 -3.67
C PHE A 415 -24.59 6.27 -3.43
N TYR A 416 -25.57 6.38 -4.34
CA TYR A 416 -26.64 7.36 -4.23
C TYR A 416 -27.92 6.81 -3.59
N ASP A 417 -27.99 5.50 -3.38
CA ASP A 417 -29.08 4.83 -2.68
C ASP A 417 -28.79 4.76 -1.17
N PRO A 418 -29.61 5.40 -0.31
CA PRO A 418 -29.41 5.38 1.15
C PRO A 418 -29.55 4.00 1.80
N SER A 419 -30.09 3.00 1.09
CA SER A 419 -30.26 1.64 1.59
C SER A 419 -29.05 0.73 1.34
N THR A 420 -28.13 1.16 0.49
CA THR A 420 -26.94 0.41 0.11
C THR A 420 -25.68 1.23 0.33
N HIS A 421 -24.52 0.58 0.18
CA HIS A 421 -23.23 1.24 0.23
C HIS A 421 -22.48 0.95 -1.07
N GLY A 422 -21.73 1.93 -1.56
CA GLY A 422 -20.86 1.72 -2.70
C GLY A 422 -19.69 0.79 -2.34
N ILE A 423 -19.20 0.01 -3.31
CA ILE A 423 -18.13 -0.98 -3.07
C ILE A 423 -16.80 -0.35 -2.60
N PHE A 424 -16.62 0.96 -2.71
CA PHE A 424 -15.44 1.67 -2.20
C PHE A 424 -15.60 2.15 -0.74
N GLN A 425 -16.79 2.03 -0.14
CA GLN A 425 -17.08 2.45 1.24
C GLN A 425 -16.71 1.32 2.21
N ALA A 426 -15.59 1.45 2.89
CA ALA A 426 -15.00 0.44 3.76
C ALA A 426 -15.77 0.18 5.07
N GLY A 427 -16.68 1.07 5.46
CA GLY A 427 -17.41 1.02 6.72
C GLY A 427 -17.71 2.39 7.33
N THR A 428 -18.00 2.42 8.62
CA THR A 428 -18.51 3.59 9.35
C THR A 428 -17.58 4.02 10.47
N LEU A 429 -17.13 5.27 10.45
CA LEU A 429 -16.32 5.88 11.51
C LEU A 429 -17.21 6.66 12.49
N TYR A 430 -17.17 6.30 13.76
CA TYR A 430 -17.76 7.06 14.87
C TYR A 430 -16.71 7.95 15.52
N LEU A 431 -16.91 9.26 15.40
CA LEU A 431 -16.00 10.25 15.97
C LEU A 431 -16.73 11.56 16.24
N ASP A 432 -16.49 12.16 17.41
CA ASP A 432 -17.06 13.47 17.80
C ASP A 432 -18.60 13.55 17.71
N ALA A 433 -19.28 12.54 18.24
CA ALA A 433 -20.75 12.42 18.23
C ALA A 433 -21.36 12.41 16.81
N ARG A 434 -20.62 11.83 15.85
CA ARG A 434 -21.02 11.68 14.45
C ARG A 434 -20.67 10.28 13.96
N SER A 435 -21.43 9.78 13.00
CA SER A 435 -21.06 8.63 12.17
C SER A 435 -20.71 9.13 10.77
N CYS A 436 -19.61 8.66 10.20
CA CYS A 436 -19.18 8.97 8.84
C CYS A 436 -19.17 7.70 8.01
N GLU A 437 -20.01 7.62 6.99
CA GLU A 437 -20.20 6.43 6.15
C GLU A 437 -19.34 6.46 4.88
N LEU A 438 -18.86 7.64 4.48
CA LEU A 438 -17.90 7.78 3.37
C LEU A 438 -16.48 7.61 3.90
N CYS A 439 -16.09 6.35 4.15
CA CYS A 439 -14.73 5.95 4.50
C CYS A 439 -14.14 5.12 3.36
N VAL A 440 -13.02 5.54 2.78
CA VAL A 440 -12.33 4.77 1.72
C VAL A 440 -11.01 4.22 2.24
N ARG A 441 -10.61 3.02 1.82
CA ARG A 441 -9.30 2.45 2.17
C ARG A 441 -8.19 3.18 1.40
N VAL A 442 -7.08 3.45 2.07
CA VAL A 442 -5.96 4.21 1.49
C VAL A 442 -4.64 3.55 1.86
N ASN A 443 -3.77 3.32 0.87
CA ASN A 443 -2.44 2.77 1.14
C ASN A 443 -1.47 3.85 1.64
N ASP A 444 -1.41 4.98 0.94
CA ASP A 444 -0.59 6.13 1.30
C ASP A 444 -1.43 7.41 1.50
N PRO A 445 -1.74 7.78 2.76
CA PRO A 445 -2.41 9.03 3.09
C PRO A 445 -1.70 10.29 2.58
N ALA A 446 -0.37 10.27 2.47
CA ALA A 446 0.40 11.43 2.05
C ALA A 446 0.16 11.72 0.57
N ALA A 447 0.40 10.73 -0.31
CA ALA A 447 0.11 10.84 -1.74
C ALA A 447 -1.38 11.11 -2.00
N HIS A 448 -2.27 10.37 -1.32
CA HIS A 448 -3.71 10.48 -1.53
C HIS A 448 -4.24 11.89 -1.21
N SER A 449 -3.71 12.54 -0.17
CA SER A 449 -4.20 13.87 0.26
C SER A 449 -3.97 14.98 -0.77
N VAL A 450 -2.99 14.84 -1.66
CA VAL A 450 -2.67 15.85 -2.68
C VAL A 450 -3.80 15.96 -3.69
N LEU A 451 -4.26 14.83 -4.22
CA LEU A 451 -5.35 14.78 -5.19
C LEU A 451 -6.70 14.97 -4.51
N ALA A 452 -6.93 14.31 -3.36
CA ALA A 452 -8.20 14.37 -2.65
C ALA A 452 -8.54 15.77 -2.12
N ALA A 453 -7.57 16.68 -1.92
CA ALA A 453 -7.84 18.08 -1.59
C ALA A 453 -8.66 18.83 -2.65
N LEU A 454 -8.65 18.36 -3.91
CA LEU A 454 -9.46 18.92 -4.99
C LEU A 454 -10.95 18.58 -4.86
N SER A 455 -11.30 17.56 -4.07
CA SER A 455 -12.69 17.11 -3.85
C SER A 455 -13.59 18.14 -3.16
N ARG A 456 -12.99 19.13 -2.47
CA ARG A 456 -13.68 20.11 -1.61
C ARG A 456 -14.45 19.47 -0.43
N VAL A 457 -14.12 18.23 -0.08
CA VAL A 457 -14.64 17.52 1.11
C VAL A 457 -13.64 17.64 2.26
N TYR A 458 -14.12 17.65 3.50
CA TYR A 458 -13.25 17.65 4.67
C TYR A 458 -12.87 16.20 4.95
N ILE A 459 -11.57 15.88 4.96
CA ILE A 459 -11.09 14.50 5.03
C ILE A 459 -10.21 14.36 6.25
N ALA A 460 -10.52 13.42 7.13
CA ALA A 460 -9.61 12.96 8.17
C ALA A 460 -9.04 11.60 7.77
N TYR A 461 -7.72 11.51 7.72
CA TYR A 461 -7.02 10.25 7.56
C TYR A 461 -6.85 9.62 8.92
N CYS A 462 -7.23 8.35 9.03
CA CYS A 462 -7.16 7.59 10.26
C CYS A 462 -6.32 6.33 10.06
N ASP A 463 -5.43 6.07 11.02
CA ASP A 463 -4.79 4.77 11.18
C ASP A 463 -5.70 3.91 12.06
N LEU A 464 -6.07 2.74 11.54
CA LEU A 464 -6.89 1.74 12.22
C LEU A 464 -5.99 0.64 12.76
N LYS A 465 -6.21 0.28 14.02
CA LYS A 465 -5.54 -0.84 14.69
C LYS A 465 -6.58 -1.74 15.32
N ARG A 466 -6.32 -3.05 15.28
CA ARG A 466 -7.17 -4.05 15.93
C ARG A 466 -6.32 -4.90 16.88
N PRO A 467 -6.90 -5.46 17.96
CA PRO A 467 -6.14 -6.24 18.95
C PRO A 467 -5.41 -7.46 18.39
N ASP A 468 -5.82 -7.99 17.23
CA ASP A 468 -5.18 -9.10 16.53
C ASP A 468 -3.91 -8.69 15.76
N GLY A 469 -3.52 -7.42 15.82
CA GLY A 469 -2.36 -6.87 15.12
C GLY A 469 -2.64 -6.44 13.68
N ALA A 470 -3.87 -6.59 13.17
CA ALA A 470 -4.23 -6.09 11.86
C ALA A 470 -4.23 -4.55 11.84
N THR A 471 -3.73 -3.96 10.76
CA THR A 471 -3.71 -2.52 10.56
C THR A 471 -4.30 -2.15 9.22
N MET A 472 -5.01 -1.02 9.16
CA MET A 472 -5.60 -0.48 7.95
C MET A 472 -5.52 1.05 8.03
N LYS A 473 -5.51 1.73 6.88
CA LYS A 473 -5.62 3.18 6.84
C LYS A 473 -6.83 3.57 6.00
N ILE A 474 -7.54 4.57 6.47
CA ILE A 474 -8.75 5.06 5.82
C ILE A 474 -8.71 6.58 5.65
N ALA A 475 -9.43 7.07 4.64
CA ALA A 475 -9.81 8.46 4.53
C ALA A 475 -11.31 8.59 4.83
N ALA A 476 -11.65 9.16 5.98
CA ALA A 476 -13.01 9.41 6.41
C ALA A 476 -13.44 10.83 6.00
N CYS A 477 -14.54 10.91 5.26
CA CYS A 477 -15.07 12.16 4.75
C CYS A 477 -16.16 12.72 5.66
N PHE A 478 -15.97 13.95 6.16
CA PHE A 478 -16.94 14.67 6.97
C PHE A 478 -17.73 15.64 6.11
N THR A 479 -19.01 15.35 5.90
CA THR A 479 -19.89 16.16 5.06
C THR A 479 -20.89 17.01 5.86
N GLN A 480 -21.03 16.75 7.16
CA GLN A 480 -21.91 17.49 8.08
C GLN A 480 -21.24 17.77 9.44
N GLY A 481 -21.64 18.89 10.08
CA GLY A 481 -21.13 19.33 11.40
C GLY A 481 -20.15 20.50 11.31
N ASP A 482 -19.12 20.47 12.17
CA ASP A 482 -18.05 21.47 12.31
C ASP A 482 -16.67 20.80 12.49
N SER A 483 -15.58 21.55 12.38
CA SER A 483 -14.21 21.01 12.47
C SER A 483 -13.54 21.23 13.83
N ASP A 484 -14.25 21.67 14.85
CA ASP A 484 -13.63 22.21 16.08
C ASP A 484 -12.86 21.14 16.86
N TYR A 485 -13.34 19.91 16.79
CA TYR A 485 -12.85 18.78 17.58
C TYR A 485 -12.18 17.70 16.73
N LEU A 486 -12.00 17.95 15.44
CA LEU A 486 -11.30 17.07 14.51
C LEU A 486 -9.82 17.46 14.53
N ILE A 487 -9.04 16.81 15.40
CA ILE A 487 -7.63 17.14 15.64
C ILE A 487 -6.80 15.87 15.45
N VAL A 488 -5.60 16.02 14.90
CA VAL A 488 -4.62 14.93 14.79
C VAL A 488 -4.32 14.36 16.19
N GLY A 489 -4.32 13.04 16.32
CA GLY A 489 -4.18 12.30 17.56
C GLY A 489 -5.49 11.99 18.29
N ARG A 490 -6.64 12.48 17.80
CA ARG A 490 -7.95 12.10 18.37
C ARG A 490 -8.30 10.67 17.98
N ASN A 491 -8.80 9.93 18.96
CA ASN A 491 -9.27 8.57 18.76
C ASN A 491 -10.76 8.54 18.40
N GLY A 492 -11.15 7.53 17.63
CA GLY A 492 -12.52 7.18 17.28
C GLY A 492 -12.66 5.68 17.15
N LEU A 493 -13.87 5.24 16.83
CA LEU A 493 -14.21 3.82 16.66
C LEU A 493 -14.68 3.59 15.24
N PHE A 494 -14.07 2.65 14.53
CA PHE A 494 -14.46 2.32 13.16
C PHE A 494 -15.06 0.92 13.12
N TYR A 495 -16.19 0.77 12.44
CA TYR A 495 -16.79 -0.52 12.13
C TYR A 495 -16.65 -0.80 10.64
N ASP A 496 -16.10 -1.97 10.30
CA ASP A 496 -16.07 -2.40 8.91
C ASP A 496 -17.44 -2.92 8.44
N THR A 497 -17.56 -3.22 7.14
CA THR A 497 -18.78 -3.80 6.53
C THR A 497 -19.20 -5.14 7.15
N LYS A 498 -18.29 -5.83 7.86
CA LYS A 498 -18.54 -7.09 8.55
C LYS A 498 -18.92 -6.88 10.03
N GLY A 499 -19.06 -5.64 10.47
CA GLY A 499 -19.41 -5.27 11.84
C GLY A 499 -18.27 -5.43 12.86
N ARG A 500 -17.02 -5.61 12.41
CA ARG A 500 -15.86 -5.73 13.31
C ARG A 500 -15.36 -4.34 13.68
N ASP A 501 -14.99 -4.18 14.94
CA ASP A 501 -14.51 -2.92 15.51
C ASP A 501 -12.99 -2.73 15.34
N TRP A 502 -12.61 -1.48 15.16
CA TRP A 502 -11.24 -1.03 14.98
C TRP A 502 -11.01 0.28 15.75
N ASP A 503 -9.87 0.37 16.43
CA ASP A 503 -9.43 1.61 17.05
C ASP A 503 -8.91 2.55 15.98
N ALA A 504 -9.57 3.69 15.79
CA ALA A 504 -9.19 4.68 14.79
C ALA A 504 -8.44 5.84 15.47
N THR A 505 -7.32 6.28 14.89
CA THR A 505 -6.62 7.50 15.34
C THR A 505 -6.40 8.44 14.17
N ILE A 506 -6.80 9.71 14.29
CA ILE A 506 -6.59 10.70 13.23
C ILE A 506 -5.09 10.99 13.10
N THR A 507 -4.53 10.83 11.91
CA THR A 507 -3.12 11.10 11.62
C THR A 507 -2.91 12.35 10.76
N LYS A 508 -3.85 12.66 9.87
CA LYS A 508 -3.77 13.82 8.98
C LYS A 508 -5.16 14.35 8.65
N ILE A 509 -5.25 15.65 8.38
CA ILE A 509 -6.52 16.32 8.05
C ILE A 509 -6.34 17.18 6.81
N VAL A 510 -7.32 17.14 5.92
CA VAL A 510 -7.48 18.08 4.80
C VAL A 510 -8.65 18.99 5.11
N GLU A 511 -8.33 20.25 5.43
CA GLU A 511 -9.33 21.22 5.88
C GLU A 511 -10.08 21.87 4.72
N THR A 512 -11.39 21.64 4.67
CA THR A 512 -12.33 22.40 3.83
C THR A 512 -13.62 22.71 4.61
N PRO A 513 -14.44 23.71 4.21
CA PRO A 513 -15.65 24.02 4.96
C PRO A 513 -16.62 22.82 5.04
N ILE A 514 -17.06 22.46 6.25
CA ILE A 514 -18.02 21.35 6.46
C ILE A 514 -19.46 21.85 6.30
N SER A 515 -19.78 23.02 6.86
CA SER A 515 -21.11 23.62 6.76
C SER A 515 -21.07 25.15 6.65
N ILE A 516 -22.14 25.75 6.09
CA ILE A 516 -22.28 27.21 5.99
C ILE A 516 -22.33 27.86 7.38
N ARG A 517 -22.99 27.19 8.34
CA ARG A 517 -23.09 27.65 9.74
C ARG A 517 -21.72 27.76 10.41
N GLN A 518 -20.85 26.78 10.17
CA GLN A 518 -19.46 26.84 10.63
C GLN A 518 -18.70 28.01 9.97
N ALA A 519 -18.90 28.22 8.67
CA ALA A 519 -18.22 29.28 7.92
C ALA A 519 -18.53 30.69 8.43
N PHE A 520 -19.75 30.93 8.94
CA PHE A 520 -20.14 32.22 9.56
C PHE A 520 -19.21 32.62 10.71
N TRP A 521 -18.84 31.65 11.56
CA TRP A 521 -18.00 31.89 12.75
C TRP A 521 -16.49 31.75 12.48
N SER A 522 -16.12 31.22 11.31
CA SER A 522 -14.71 30.91 10.98
C SER A 522 -13.76 32.11 11.03
N PRO A 523 -14.11 33.34 10.60
CA PRO A 523 -13.20 34.48 10.68
C PRO A 523 -12.87 34.88 12.11
N TYR A 524 -13.88 34.86 12.99
CA TYR A 524 -13.71 35.21 14.41
C TYR A 524 -12.86 34.18 15.14
N LYS A 525 -13.07 32.88 14.87
CA LYS A 525 -12.23 31.81 15.45
C LYS A 525 -10.77 31.95 15.02
N LYS A 526 -10.52 32.27 13.75
CA LYS A 526 -9.16 32.53 13.25
C LYS A 526 -8.52 33.75 13.92
N LEU A 527 -9.30 34.81 14.15
CA LEU A 527 -8.82 35.99 14.88
C LEU A 527 -8.47 35.66 16.34
N VAL A 528 -9.32 34.92 17.05
CA VAL A 528 -9.05 34.48 18.42
C VAL A 528 -7.79 33.62 18.47
N ARG A 529 -7.66 32.62 17.59
CA ARG A 529 -6.46 31.78 17.50
C ARG A 529 -5.21 32.61 17.19
N PHE A 530 -5.31 33.59 16.30
CA PHE A 530 -4.19 34.49 16.03
C PHE A 530 -3.80 35.31 17.28
N ILE A 531 -4.77 35.83 18.03
CA ILE A 531 -4.51 36.54 19.29
C ILE A 531 -3.86 35.61 20.31
N GLU A 532 -4.38 34.39 20.47
CA GLU A 532 -3.80 33.36 21.35
C GLU A 532 -2.35 33.03 20.95
N GLU A 533 -2.08 32.85 19.66
CA GLU A 533 -0.72 32.61 19.16
C GLU A 533 0.22 33.81 19.41
N GLN A 534 -0.26 35.04 19.29
CA GLN A 534 0.52 36.24 19.62
C GLN A 534 0.76 36.37 21.13
N VAL A 535 -0.23 36.06 21.96
CA VAL A 535 -0.10 36.05 23.43
C VAL A 535 0.86 34.94 23.85
N ALA A 536 0.75 33.73 23.30
CA ALA A 536 1.66 32.62 23.57
C ALA A 536 3.09 32.94 23.14
N LYS A 537 3.30 33.53 21.95
CA LYS A 537 4.62 34.00 21.52
C LYS A 537 5.20 35.06 22.44
N ARG A 538 4.37 35.98 22.94
CA ARG A 538 4.80 37.00 23.92
C ARG A 538 5.09 36.40 25.30
N ALA A 539 4.29 35.45 25.76
CA ALA A 539 4.52 34.72 27.01
C ALA A 539 5.83 33.93 26.92
N ALA A 540 6.06 33.19 25.83
CA ALA A 540 7.31 32.48 25.60
C ALA A 540 8.53 33.43 25.52
N ALA A 541 8.38 34.60 24.89
CA ALA A 541 9.44 35.62 24.86
C ALA A 541 9.69 36.27 26.22
N ALA A 542 8.64 36.48 27.02
CA ALA A 542 8.74 36.99 28.38
C ALA A 542 9.35 35.96 29.35
N ASP A 543 9.02 34.68 29.20
CA ASP A 543 9.62 33.57 29.94
C ASP A 543 11.09 33.37 29.55
N ALA A 544 11.44 33.51 28.28
CA ALA A 544 12.84 33.50 27.84
C ALA A 544 13.63 34.67 28.46
N ALA A 545 13.04 35.88 28.47
CA ALA A 545 13.66 37.07 29.07
C ALA A 545 13.73 36.99 30.60
N SER A 546 12.76 36.36 31.27
CA SER A 546 12.79 36.12 32.72
C SER A 546 13.83 35.06 33.09
N THR A 547 13.96 33.99 32.29
CA THR A 547 15.01 32.96 32.43
C THR A 547 16.41 33.56 32.21
N GLU A 548 16.57 34.49 31.27
CA GLU A 548 17.83 35.23 31.04
C GLU A 548 18.17 36.17 32.21
N LYS A 549 17.16 36.84 32.81
CA LYS A 549 17.31 37.62 34.04
C LYS A 549 17.66 36.76 35.25
N LEU A 550 17.08 35.57 35.36
CA LEU A 550 17.41 34.62 36.41
C LEU A 550 18.83 34.05 36.24
N ASN A 551 19.26 33.77 35.01
CA ASN A 551 20.64 33.34 34.71
C ASN A 551 21.69 34.44 34.97
N THR A 552 21.36 35.71 34.66
CA THR A 552 22.23 36.86 34.97
C THR A 552 22.26 37.18 36.47
N THR A 553 21.16 36.96 37.19
CA THR A 553 21.13 37.11 38.65
C THR A 553 21.84 35.95 39.35
N ALA A 554 21.72 34.72 38.83
CA ALA A 554 22.44 33.55 39.34
C ALA A 554 23.96 33.67 39.12
N THR A 555 24.40 34.25 37.99
CA THR A 555 25.83 34.56 37.76
C THR A 555 26.32 35.73 38.62
N ALA A 556 25.48 36.72 38.93
CA ALA A 556 25.82 37.79 39.87
C ALA A 556 25.98 37.29 41.32
N VAL A 557 25.19 36.29 41.74
CA VAL A 557 25.32 35.67 43.08
C VAL A 557 26.51 34.69 43.14
N ALA A 558 26.87 34.03 42.03
CA ALA A 558 28.04 33.15 41.96
C ALA A 558 29.40 33.88 41.93
N HIS A 559 29.41 35.20 41.69
CA HIS A 559 30.63 36.03 41.60
C HIS A 559 30.76 37.10 42.71
N ALA A 560 30.05 36.94 43.83
CA ALA A 560 30.05 37.92 44.91
C ALA A 560 31.37 38.04 45.71
N ASP A 561 32.36 37.17 45.48
CA ASP A 561 33.71 37.25 46.07
C ASP A 561 34.79 37.36 44.98
N GLN A 562 34.95 38.54 44.38
CA GLN A 562 36.22 39.05 43.84
C GLN A 562 36.03 40.48 43.30
N ALA A 563 36.60 41.45 44.02
CA ALA A 563 36.60 42.86 43.64
C ALA A 563 37.81 43.19 42.75
N ALA A 564 37.56 43.51 41.47
CA ALA A 564 38.47 44.24 40.58
C ALA A 564 37.66 45.04 39.53
N PRO A 565 38.17 46.19 39.01
CA PRO A 565 37.37 47.18 38.30
C PRO A 565 36.92 46.73 36.90
N ALA A 566 35.68 47.09 36.57
CA ALA A 566 34.92 46.67 35.40
C ALA A 566 35.50 47.13 34.05
N ALA A 567 35.57 46.19 33.10
CA ALA A 567 35.57 46.45 31.66
C ALA A 567 34.14 46.79 31.18
N PRO A 568 33.97 47.55 30.07
CA PRO A 568 32.65 47.93 29.57
C PRO A 568 31.82 46.69 29.16
N PRO A 569 30.50 46.67 29.42
CA PRO A 569 29.68 45.53 29.03
C PRO A 569 29.60 45.40 27.51
N PRO A 570 29.52 44.17 26.97
CA PRO A 570 29.28 43.96 25.55
C PRO A 570 27.95 44.62 25.16
N ALA A 571 27.94 45.29 24.02
CA ALA A 571 26.77 46.00 23.50
C ALA A 571 25.52 45.10 23.55
N PRO A 572 24.36 45.64 23.97
CA PRO A 572 23.11 44.90 23.90
C PRO A 572 22.95 44.41 22.45
N LYS A 573 22.71 43.11 22.26
CA LYS A 573 22.28 42.58 20.96
C LYS A 573 21.13 43.49 20.54
N LYS A 574 21.37 44.28 19.48
CA LYS A 574 20.38 45.19 18.93
C LYS A 574 19.12 44.37 18.75
N ILE A 575 18.10 44.66 19.54
CA ILE A 575 16.75 44.24 19.17
C ILE A 575 16.59 44.82 17.78
N ASP A 576 16.42 43.95 16.80
CA ASP A 576 16.43 44.32 15.41
C ASP A 576 15.38 45.43 15.23
N ILE A 577 15.85 46.64 14.96
CA ILE A 577 15.02 47.85 14.91
C ILE A 577 13.98 47.66 13.81
N GLY A 578 14.26 46.83 12.80
CA GLY A 578 13.29 46.39 11.80
C GLY A 578 12.15 45.53 12.37
N THR A 579 12.42 44.63 13.32
CA THR A 579 11.41 43.78 13.97
C THR A 579 10.56 44.56 14.98
N VAL A 580 11.18 45.47 15.77
CA VAL A 580 10.44 46.35 16.70
C VAL A 580 9.71 47.48 15.99
N ALA A 581 10.25 48.03 14.89
CA ALA A 581 9.53 48.97 14.06
C ALA A 581 8.37 48.29 13.31
N ALA A 582 8.54 47.07 12.80
CA ALA A 582 7.44 46.33 12.16
C ALA A 582 6.33 45.97 13.17
N LEU A 583 6.68 45.52 14.39
CA LEU A 583 5.71 45.30 15.48
C LEU A 583 5.07 46.62 15.95
N GLY A 584 5.85 47.70 16.05
CA GLY A 584 5.39 49.03 16.46
C GLY A 584 4.45 49.67 15.44
N VAL A 585 4.72 49.52 14.14
CA VAL A 585 3.84 49.96 13.05
C VAL A 585 2.58 49.11 12.98
N ALA A 586 2.65 47.79 13.19
CA ALA A 586 1.47 46.93 13.26
C ALA A 586 0.56 47.27 14.45
N VAL A 587 1.15 47.49 15.65
CA VAL A 587 0.40 47.93 16.84
C VAL A 587 -0.13 49.35 16.67
N GLY A 588 0.63 50.26 16.05
CA GLY A 588 0.20 51.61 15.72
C GLY A 588 -0.93 51.65 14.68
N ALA A 589 -0.93 50.75 13.70
CA ALA A 589 -2.01 50.60 12.72
C ALA A 589 -3.29 50.05 13.38
N ILE A 590 -3.17 49.09 14.31
CA ILE A 590 -4.31 48.61 15.11
C ILE A 590 -4.84 49.73 16.02
N GLY A 591 -3.96 50.48 16.69
CA GLY A 591 -4.34 51.63 17.51
C GLY A 591 -5.03 52.74 16.70
N GLY A 592 -4.51 53.04 15.51
CA GLY A 592 -5.11 53.99 14.57
C GLY A 592 -6.48 53.51 14.04
N ALA A 593 -6.61 52.22 13.72
CA ALA A 593 -7.89 51.63 13.31
C ALA A 593 -8.92 51.66 14.45
N LEU A 594 -8.53 51.32 15.68
CA LEU A 594 -9.38 51.41 16.86
C LEU A 594 -9.78 52.85 17.17
N GLY A 595 -8.87 53.82 17.00
CA GLY A 595 -9.16 55.25 17.13
C GLY A 595 -10.14 55.76 16.06
N ALA A 596 -10.00 55.32 14.81
CA ALA A 596 -10.94 55.63 13.74
C ALA A 596 -12.33 55.02 13.99
N ILE A 597 -12.39 53.78 14.49
CA ILE A 597 -13.63 53.11 14.89
C ILE A 597 -14.30 53.85 16.05
N ALA A 598 -13.55 54.24 17.08
CA ALA A 598 -14.07 54.99 18.23
C ALA A 598 -14.62 56.36 17.80
N THR A 599 -13.90 57.07 16.90
CA THR A 599 -14.34 58.35 16.36
C THR A 599 -15.59 58.21 15.47
N GLY A 600 -15.68 57.13 14.68
CA GLY A 600 -16.86 56.79 13.89
C GLY A 600 -18.07 56.43 14.76
N LEU A 601 -17.86 55.67 15.83
CA LEU A 601 -18.90 55.32 16.81
C LEU A 601 -19.43 56.55 17.57
N ALA A 602 -18.56 57.50 17.91
CA ALA A 602 -18.95 58.74 18.59
C ALA A 602 -19.83 59.66 17.71
N ARG A 603 -19.80 59.50 16.38
CA ARG A 603 -20.63 60.28 15.43
C ARG A 603 -21.99 59.63 15.14
N LEU A 604 -22.23 58.41 15.62
CA LEU A 604 -23.46 57.66 15.37
C LEU A 604 -24.50 57.92 16.47
N SER A 605 -25.76 58.01 16.08
CA SER A 605 -26.87 58.00 17.05
C SER A 605 -26.93 56.65 17.75
N VAL A 606 -27.31 56.60 19.03
CA VAL A 606 -27.30 55.38 19.86
C VAL A 606 -28.06 54.19 19.22
N TRP A 607 -29.11 54.46 18.45
CA TRP A 607 -29.87 53.43 17.69
C TRP A 607 -29.11 52.86 16.47
N GLN A 608 -28.17 53.61 15.88
CA GLN A 608 -27.39 53.15 14.73
C GLN A 608 -26.23 52.23 15.13
N ILE A 609 -25.74 52.32 16.37
CA ILE A 609 -24.66 51.48 16.90
C ILE A 609 -24.95 49.97 16.74
N PRO A 610 -26.10 49.42 17.17
CA PRO A 610 -26.40 48.00 16.97
C PRO A 610 -26.53 47.59 15.51
N LEU A 611 -27.03 48.48 14.63
CA LEU A 611 -27.10 48.23 13.19
C LEU A 611 -25.71 48.18 12.54
N VAL A 612 -24.80 49.07 12.95
CA VAL A 612 -23.41 49.07 12.50
C VAL A 612 -22.67 47.83 12.99
N LEU A 613 -22.88 47.41 14.25
CA LEU A 613 -22.31 46.16 14.76
C LEU A 613 -22.81 44.93 13.97
N LEU A 614 -24.11 44.85 13.69
CA LEU A 614 -24.67 43.80 12.84
C LEU A 614 -24.09 43.85 11.42
N GLY A 615 -23.98 45.05 10.84
CA GLY A 615 -23.40 45.27 9.51
C GLY A 615 -21.95 44.80 9.43
N VAL A 616 -21.11 45.13 10.42
CA VAL A 616 -19.72 44.67 10.51
C VAL A 616 -19.67 43.15 10.61
N ILE A 617 -20.52 42.54 11.45
CA ILE A 617 -20.58 41.09 11.60
C ILE A 617 -20.89 40.42 10.25
N LEU A 618 -21.87 40.95 9.52
CA LEU A 618 -22.26 40.43 8.22
C LEU A 618 -21.17 40.66 7.16
N VAL A 619 -20.53 41.83 7.10
CA VAL A 619 -19.45 42.11 6.13
C VAL A 619 -18.26 41.16 6.33
N ILE A 620 -17.95 40.79 7.57
CA ILE A 620 -16.88 39.82 7.88
C ILE A 620 -17.32 38.39 7.54
N SER A 621 -18.56 38.00 7.87
CA SER A 621 -19.03 36.62 7.75
C SER A 621 -19.54 36.25 6.35
N LEU A 622 -20.18 37.16 5.63
CA LEU A 622 -20.82 36.89 4.33
C LEU A 622 -19.84 36.38 3.26
N PRO A 623 -18.63 36.95 3.09
CA PRO A 623 -17.65 36.41 2.13
C PRO A 623 -17.27 34.96 2.45
N SER A 624 -17.09 34.63 3.74
CA SER A 624 -16.75 33.28 4.17
C SER A 624 -17.90 32.29 3.95
N MET A 625 -19.14 32.71 4.21
CA MET A 625 -20.33 31.92 3.90
C MET A 625 -20.50 31.69 2.39
N LEU A 626 -20.24 32.70 1.56
CA LEU A 626 -20.32 32.60 0.10
C LEU A 626 -19.27 31.61 -0.44
N ILE A 627 -18.02 31.71 0.02
CA ILE A 627 -16.95 30.77 -0.34
C ILE A 627 -17.30 29.34 0.11
N ALA A 628 -17.81 29.19 1.33
CA ALA A 628 -18.25 27.89 1.82
C ALA A 628 -19.39 27.34 0.95
N TRP A 629 -20.41 28.14 0.66
CA TRP A 629 -21.52 27.75 -0.22
C TRP A 629 -21.04 27.31 -1.62
N LEU A 630 -20.09 28.04 -2.23
CA LEU A 630 -19.48 27.65 -3.50
C LEU A 630 -18.74 26.32 -3.40
N LYS A 631 -17.88 26.15 -2.38
CA LYS A 631 -17.10 24.91 -2.16
C LYS A 631 -18.01 23.71 -1.89
N LEU A 632 -19.05 23.89 -1.08
CA LEU A 632 -20.01 22.83 -0.72
C LEU A 632 -20.78 22.31 -1.95
N ARG A 633 -21.15 23.18 -2.89
CA ARG A 633 -21.82 22.79 -4.14
C ARG A 633 -20.90 22.13 -5.16
N GLN A 634 -19.59 22.30 -5.00
CA GLN A 634 -18.56 21.71 -5.84
C GLN A 634 -17.98 20.41 -5.25
N ARG A 635 -18.52 19.91 -4.13
CA ARG A 635 -18.07 18.65 -3.54
C ARG A 635 -18.23 17.51 -4.52
N THR A 636 -17.16 16.75 -4.70
CA THR A 636 -17.13 15.63 -5.63
C THR A 636 -16.32 14.46 -5.09
N LEU A 637 -16.76 13.25 -5.41
CA LEU A 637 -16.09 12.01 -5.02
C LEU A 637 -14.88 11.69 -5.93
N GLY A 638 -14.84 12.23 -7.16
CA GLY A 638 -13.84 11.87 -8.17
C GLY A 638 -12.39 11.89 -7.65
N PRO A 639 -11.88 13.04 -7.18
CA PRO A 639 -10.49 13.14 -6.71
C PRO A 639 -10.16 12.27 -5.47
N ILE A 640 -11.17 11.80 -4.74
CA ILE A 640 -10.99 10.89 -3.61
C ILE A 640 -10.73 9.48 -4.14
N LEU A 641 -11.51 9.01 -5.13
CA LEU A 641 -11.33 7.67 -5.70
C LEU A 641 -10.21 7.60 -6.74
N ASP A 642 -9.96 8.67 -7.49
CA ASP A 642 -8.81 8.71 -8.41
C ASP A 642 -7.48 8.49 -7.65
N ALA A 643 -7.44 8.91 -6.38
CA ALA A 643 -6.30 8.71 -5.49
C ALA A 643 -6.17 7.27 -4.95
N THR A 644 -7.19 6.43 -5.13
CA THR A 644 -7.20 5.00 -4.75
C THR A 644 -7.09 4.06 -5.95
N GLY A 645 -6.78 4.59 -7.15
CA GLY A 645 -6.55 3.80 -8.35
C GLY A 645 -7.76 3.64 -9.26
N TRP A 646 -8.87 4.32 -8.97
CA TRP A 646 -9.99 4.45 -9.91
C TRP A 646 -9.64 5.45 -11.03
N ALA A 647 -10.32 5.33 -12.17
CA ALA A 647 -10.37 6.37 -13.17
C ALA A 647 -11.80 6.90 -13.27
N ILE A 648 -12.11 7.93 -12.50
CA ILE A 648 -13.43 8.55 -12.48
C ILE A 648 -13.56 9.53 -13.64
N ASN A 649 -14.50 9.25 -14.54
CA ASN A 649 -14.83 10.10 -15.68
C ASN A 649 -16.00 11.05 -15.37
N GLY A 650 -16.96 10.60 -14.57
CA GLY A 650 -18.14 11.39 -14.18
C GLY A 650 -17.86 12.41 -13.07
N ARG A 651 -18.58 13.55 -13.09
CA ARG A 651 -18.57 14.51 -11.95
C ARG A 651 -19.48 14.03 -10.83
N VAL A 652 -19.09 12.97 -10.12
CA VAL A 652 -19.87 12.39 -9.01
C VAL A 652 -19.98 13.41 -7.89
N LYS A 653 -21.14 14.07 -7.76
CA LYS A 653 -21.35 15.20 -6.85
C LYS A 653 -21.95 14.73 -5.53
N ILE A 654 -21.44 15.29 -4.44
CA ILE A 654 -22.04 15.13 -3.11
C ILE A 654 -22.91 16.35 -2.85
N ASN A 655 -24.21 16.22 -3.12
CA ASN A 655 -25.18 17.27 -2.84
C ASN A 655 -25.50 17.34 -1.33
N PHE A 656 -26.31 18.33 -0.92
CA PHE A 656 -26.59 18.53 0.51
C PHE A 656 -27.39 17.37 1.15
N PRO A 657 -28.45 16.81 0.53
CA PRO A 657 -29.13 15.63 1.05
C PRO A 657 -28.20 14.42 1.21
N LEU A 658 -27.42 14.08 0.18
CA LEU A 658 -26.47 12.97 0.24
C LEU A 658 -25.39 13.23 1.28
N GLY A 659 -24.84 14.44 1.35
CA GLY A 659 -23.88 14.81 2.38
C GLY A 659 -24.44 14.78 3.80
N THR A 660 -25.77 14.87 3.97
CA THR A 660 -26.43 14.71 5.26
C THR A 660 -26.54 13.23 5.62
N ALA A 661 -26.81 12.36 4.64
CA ALA A 661 -26.82 10.91 4.83
C ALA A 661 -25.42 10.36 5.15
N LEU A 662 -24.38 10.82 4.45
CA LEU A 662 -23.00 10.33 4.61
C LEU A 662 -22.33 10.73 5.95
N THR A 663 -22.89 11.71 6.67
CA THR A 663 -22.41 12.08 8.01
C THR A 663 -23.57 12.41 8.92
N ASP A 664 -24.05 11.44 9.70
CA ASP A 664 -25.12 11.69 10.66
C ASP A 664 -24.58 12.27 11.97
N ARG A 665 -25.40 13.08 12.64
CA ARG A 665 -25.08 13.75 13.90
C ARG A 665 -25.90 13.15 15.02
N ALA A 666 -25.31 13.05 16.20
CA ALA A 666 -26.04 12.65 17.40
C ALA A 666 -27.28 13.53 17.62
N GLN A 667 -28.44 12.90 17.56
CA GLN A 667 -29.74 13.48 17.88
C GLN A 667 -30.34 12.70 19.05
N LEU A 668 -31.05 13.40 19.93
CA LEU A 668 -31.81 12.73 20.97
C LEU A 668 -32.99 11.99 20.32
N PRO A 669 -33.32 10.76 20.76
CA PRO A 669 -34.42 10.01 20.19
C PRO A 669 -35.76 10.76 20.40
N PRO A 670 -36.74 10.58 19.50
CA PRO A 670 -38.06 11.21 19.65
C PRO A 670 -38.68 10.87 21.01
N GLY A 671 -39.21 11.89 21.70
CA GLY A 671 -39.82 11.74 23.02
C GLY A 671 -38.84 11.75 24.21
N ALA A 672 -37.52 11.92 23.97
CA ALA A 672 -36.55 12.08 25.03
C ALA A 672 -36.85 13.32 25.90
N LYS A 673 -36.94 13.13 27.22
CA LYS A 673 -37.03 14.22 28.18
C LYS A 673 -35.63 14.74 28.50
N ARG A 674 -35.38 16.04 28.29
CA ARG A 674 -34.11 16.68 28.61
C ARG A 674 -34.24 17.46 29.91
N SER A 675 -33.47 17.06 30.93
CA SER A 675 -33.22 17.94 32.08
C SER A 675 -32.19 19.00 31.68
N LEU A 676 -32.43 20.26 32.05
CA LEU A 676 -31.48 21.36 31.88
C LEU A 676 -30.73 21.68 33.18
N ASP A 677 -31.01 20.93 34.25
CA ASP A 677 -30.32 21.06 35.53
C ASP A 677 -28.99 20.31 35.46
N ASP A 678 -27.90 21.06 35.25
CA ASP A 678 -26.54 20.56 35.31
C ASP A 678 -25.96 20.79 36.73
N PRO A 679 -25.75 19.72 37.53
CA PRO A 679 -25.23 19.84 38.89
C PRO A 679 -23.77 20.35 38.95
N PHE A 680 -23.05 20.32 37.84
CA PHE A 680 -21.66 20.78 37.72
C PHE A 680 -21.54 22.11 36.94
N GLU A 681 -22.64 22.76 36.55
CA GLU A 681 -22.57 24.11 35.95
C GLU A 681 -22.00 25.09 36.98
N ASP A 682 -20.92 25.79 36.61
CA ASP A 682 -20.37 26.85 37.45
C ASP A 682 -21.39 28.00 37.55
N LYS A 683 -22.03 28.08 38.72
CA LYS A 683 -23.20 28.94 38.95
C LYS A 683 -22.86 30.43 38.83
N ALA A 684 -21.61 30.83 39.06
CA ALA A 684 -21.17 32.22 38.99
C ALA A 684 -21.11 32.78 37.54
N PRO A 685 -20.38 32.16 36.60
CA PRO A 685 -20.40 32.56 35.18
C PRO A 685 -21.76 32.30 34.55
N ALA A 686 -22.49 31.24 34.93
CA ALA A 686 -23.85 31.00 34.44
C ALA A 686 -24.79 32.14 34.81
N ARG A 687 -24.74 32.61 36.06
CA ARG A 687 -25.50 33.79 36.51
C ARG A 687 -25.10 35.05 35.74
N ARG A 688 -23.79 35.25 35.50
CA ARG A 688 -23.28 36.39 34.71
C ARG A 688 -23.77 36.33 33.26
N ARG A 689 -23.75 35.16 32.63
CA ARG A 689 -24.29 34.93 31.27
C ARG A 689 -25.79 35.23 31.22
N ARG A 690 -26.56 34.73 32.20
CA ARG A 690 -28.01 35.00 32.30
C ARG A 690 -28.27 36.51 32.45
N TRP A 691 -27.50 37.20 33.29
CA TRP A 691 -27.57 38.65 33.43
C TRP A 691 -27.20 39.39 32.13
N PHE A 692 -26.15 38.94 31.44
CA PHE A 692 -25.73 39.53 30.17
C PHE A 692 -26.80 39.36 29.09
N ILE A 693 -27.41 38.17 28.99
CA ILE A 693 -28.53 37.89 28.09
C ILE A 693 -29.73 38.75 28.46
N PHE A 694 -30.05 38.87 29.76
CA PHE A 694 -31.15 39.70 30.23
C PHE A 694 -30.95 41.17 29.89
N ILE A 695 -29.74 41.72 30.12
CA ILE A 695 -29.36 43.08 29.72
C ILE A 695 -29.44 43.23 28.19
N LEU A 696 -28.94 42.26 27.42
CA LEU A 696 -29.01 42.29 25.96
C LEU A 696 -30.47 42.32 25.48
N LEU A 697 -31.35 41.51 26.06
CA LEU A 697 -32.78 41.52 25.75
C LEU A 697 -33.44 42.85 26.11
N LEU A 698 -33.09 43.44 27.26
CA LEU A 698 -33.56 44.78 27.63
C LEU A 698 -33.08 45.86 26.65
N VAL A 699 -31.84 45.79 26.20
CA VAL A 699 -31.29 46.71 25.19
C VAL A 699 -32.01 46.53 23.85
N LEU A 700 -32.22 45.29 23.39
CA LEU A 700 -32.97 45.00 22.17
C LEU A 700 -34.43 45.47 22.26
N ALA A 701 -35.09 45.28 23.40
CA ALA A 701 -36.43 45.78 23.65
C ALA A 701 -36.46 47.31 23.62
N ALA A 702 -35.54 48.00 24.30
CA ALA A 702 -35.43 49.45 24.29
C ALA A 702 -35.19 50.01 22.86
N LEU A 703 -34.36 49.32 22.07
CA LEU A 703 -34.11 49.67 20.67
C LEU A 703 -35.35 49.47 19.80
N ALA A 704 -36.08 48.36 19.95
CA ALA A 704 -37.32 48.11 19.22
C ALA A 704 -38.40 49.13 19.56
N ILE A 705 -38.54 49.47 20.84
CA ILE A 705 -39.46 50.49 21.34
C ILE A 705 -39.12 51.87 20.80
N ARG A 706 -37.83 52.23 20.77
CA ARG A 706 -37.37 53.50 20.21
C ARG A 706 -37.55 53.57 18.70
N TRP A 707 -37.35 52.45 18.00
CA TRP A 707 -37.62 52.34 16.56
C TRP A 707 -39.12 52.50 16.26
N ASP A 708 -39.99 51.87 17.06
CA ASP A 708 -41.44 52.02 16.93
C ASP A 708 -41.90 53.47 17.21
N HIS A 709 -41.34 54.10 18.25
CA HIS A 709 -41.56 55.53 18.51
C HIS A 709 -41.14 56.39 17.32
N ASN A 710 -39.95 56.17 16.76
CA ASN A 710 -39.47 56.95 15.61
C ASN A 710 -40.35 56.76 14.36
N ARG A 711 -41.00 55.60 14.21
CA ARG A 711 -41.93 55.32 13.12
C ARG A 711 -43.33 55.92 13.34
N ARG A 712 -43.84 55.88 14.58
CA ARG A 712 -45.21 56.34 14.93
C ARG A 712 -45.27 57.76 15.47
N GLY A 713 -44.14 58.37 15.82
CA GLY A 713 -44.04 59.67 16.46
C GLY A 713 -44.42 59.69 17.95
N HIS A 714 -44.81 58.55 18.52
CA HIS A 714 -45.18 58.38 19.94
C HIS A 714 -44.87 56.94 20.36
N TYR A 715 -44.62 56.72 21.66
CA TYR A 715 -44.38 55.37 22.16
C TYR A 715 -45.68 54.56 22.14
N PHE A 716 -45.59 53.24 22.03
CA PHE A 716 -46.78 52.37 21.99
C PHE A 716 -47.68 52.47 23.24
N TRP A 717 -47.17 53.00 24.36
CA TRP A 717 -47.92 53.29 25.58
C TRP A 717 -48.44 54.73 25.69
N GLN A 718 -48.17 55.58 24.69
CA GLN A 718 -48.68 56.95 24.59
C GLN A 718 -49.87 56.99 23.64
N LYS A 719 -50.89 57.80 23.95
CA LYS A 719 -52.02 58.03 23.02
C LYS A 719 -51.52 58.85 21.82
N PRO A 720 -51.91 58.52 20.58
CA PRO A 720 -51.55 59.33 19.41
C PRO A 720 -52.03 60.77 19.63
N ALA A 721 -51.18 61.76 19.36
CA ALA A 721 -51.62 63.16 19.37
C ALA A 721 -52.75 63.31 18.33
N ALA A 722 -53.88 63.88 18.76
CA ALA A 722 -54.98 64.19 17.86
C ALA A 722 -54.46 65.05 16.70
N PRO A 723 -54.86 64.80 15.45
CA PRO A 723 -54.41 65.61 14.32
C PRO A 723 -54.74 67.07 14.60
N VAL A 724 -53.72 67.93 14.55
CA VAL A 724 -53.91 69.37 14.66
C VAL A 724 -54.72 69.78 13.43
N GLU A 725 -55.96 70.16 13.66
CA GLU A 725 -56.83 70.77 12.65
C GLU A 725 -56.16 72.07 12.22
N VAL A 726 -55.61 72.08 11.00
CA VAL A 726 -55.04 73.29 10.41
C VAL A 726 -56.21 74.23 10.17
N ALA A 727 -56.29 75.30 10.97
CA ALA A 727 -57.29 76.35 10.77
C ALA A 727 -57.20 76.89 9.35
N ALA A 728 -58.30 76.79 8.60
CA ALA A 728 -58.43 77.39 7.28
C ALA A 728 -58.22 78.91 7.36
N PRO A 729 -57.55 79.55 6.39
CA PRO A 729 -57.36 80.99 6.39
C PRO A 729 -58.72 81.70 6.28
N ALA A 730 -58.93 82.70 7.12
CA ALA A 730 -60.14 83.51 7.19
C ALA A 730 -60.40 84.24 5.86
N ALA A 731 -61.64 84.15 5.37
CA ALA A 731 -62.12 84.90 4.22
C ALA A 731 -62.29 86.38 4.57
N GLU A 732 -61.74 87.27 3.75
CA GLU A 732 -61.91 88.73 3.85
C GLU A 732 -63.37 89.14 3.59
N SER A 733 -63.89 89.97 4.49
CA SER A 733 -65.18 90.62 4.44
C SER A 733 -65.20 91.78 3.43
N GLN A 734 -66.17 91.79 2.51
CA GLN A 734 -66.60 93.02 1.82
C GLN A 734 -67.75 93.69 2.59
N PRO A 735 -67.81 95.03 2.65
CA PRO A 735 -68.78 95.76 3.48
C PRO A 735 -70.12 95.98 2.75
N HIS A 736 -71.21 95.90 3.50
CA HIS A 736 -72.54 96.42 3.12
C HIS A 736 -72.83 97.71 3.91
N PRO A 737 -73.62 98.64 3.32
CA PRO A 737 -73.72 100.05 3.72
C PRO A 737 -74.41 100.30 5.07
#